data_AF-A0A077PIJ2-F1
#
_entry.id   AF-A0A077PIJ2-F1
#
_cell.length_a   1.000
_cell.length_b   1.000
_cell.length_c   1.000
_cell.angle_alpha   90.00
_cell.angle_beta   90.00
_cell.angle_gamma   90.00
#
_symmetry.space_group_name_H-M   'P 1'
#
loop_
_entity.id
_entity.type
_entity.pdbx_description
1 polymer ?
#
loop_
_entity_poly.entity_id
_entity_poly.type
_entity_poly.pdbx_seq_one_letter_code
_entity_poly.pdbx_strand_id
1 'polypeptide(L)'
;MAVTQIAELNELIARVKKAQREFANFSQEQIDRIFRAAALAAADARIPLAKLAVAESGMGIVEDKVIKNHFASEYIYNAYKDDKTCGILSEDKTFGTITIAEPIGLICGIVPTTNPTSTAIFKALISLKTRNGIIFSPHPRAKKATNRAAEIVLQAAVAAGAPKDIIGWIDEPSVELSNALMHHPDINLILATGGPGMVKAAYSSGKPAIGVGAGNTPVVIDESADIKRAVASILMSKTFDNGVICASEQSVIVVDSVYDQVRKRFSTHGGYLLQGEELKAVQDIILKNGSLNAAIVGQPATKIAEMAGVCVPEETKILIGEVTLVDETEPFAHEKLSPLLAMYRGKNFEDAVEKAEKLVEMGGIGHTSSLYTDQDNQSERIKYFGDKMKTARILINTPASQGGIGDLYNFKLSPSLTLGCGSWGGNSISENVGPKHLINMKTVAKRAENMLWHKLPKSIYFRRGSLPVALEEVATDGAKRAFIVTDRFLFNNGYTDQVINVLKSHGIETEVFFEVEADPTLGIVRKGAEQMHLFKPDVILALGGGSPMDAAKIMWVMYEHPETHFEELALRFMDIRKRIYKFPKMGMKAKMVAITTTSGTGSEVTPFAVVTDDITGQKYPLADYALTPDMAIVDANLVMDMPKSLCAFGGLDAVTHALEAYVSVLANEYSDGQALQALKLLKDFLPASYHEGAKNPVARERVHNAATIAGIAFANAFLGVCHSMAHKLGSEFHIPHGLANALLICNVIRYNANDNPTKQTAFSQYDRPQARRRYAEIAEHLGLTASEDRTAAKIEKLLAWLEELKSQLGIPVSIHETGIQEADFLAKIDKLAEDAFDDQCTGANPRYPLISELKQLMMDSFYGRKFTEYAISQEAGKSNRKNNKKQ
;
A
#
# COMPACT_ATOMS: atom_id res chain seq x y z
N MET A 1 -21.21 1.63 45.74
CA MET A 1 -22.42 0.78 45.57
C MET A 1 -21.92 -0.55 45.08
N ALA A 2 -22.32 -1.65 45.72
CA ALA A 2 -21.91 -2.97 45.28
C ALA A 2 -22.57 -3.32 43.93
N VAL A 3 -21.88 -4.09 43.10
CA VAL A 3 -22.41 -4.60 41.81
C VAL A 3 -22.55 -6.10 41.87
N THR A 4 -23.78 -6.56 42.07
CA THR A 4 -24.18 -7.97 42.18
C THR A 4 -25.29 -8.35 41.19
N GLN A 5 -25.93 -7.39 40.53
CA GLN A 5 -27.02 -7.61 39.56
C GLN A 5 -26.93 -6.67 38.35
N ILE A 6 -27.63 -7.00 37.27
CA ILE A 6 -27.55 -6.31 35.97
C ILE A 6 -27.95 -4.82 36.08
N ALA A 7 -28.93 -4.48 36.91
CA ALA A 7 -29.35 -3.09 37.10
C ALA A 7 -28.20 -2.21 37.63
N GLU A 8 -27.49 -2.69 38.66
CA GLU A 8 -26.33 -2.01 39.25
C GLU A 8 -25.16 -1.92 38.27
N LEU A 9 -24.97 -2.96 37.44
CA LEU A 9 -23.98 -2.96 36.37
C LEU A 9 -24.27 -1.85 35.34
N ASN A 10 -25.52 -1.72 34.90
CA ASN A 10 -25.93 -0.67 33.96
C ASN A 10 -25.73 0.73 34.57
N GLU A 11 -26.05 0.92 35.85
CA GLU A 11 -25.78 2.17 36.55
C GLU A 11 -24.28 2.46 36.65
N LEU A 12 -23.46 1.46 36.95
CA LEU A 12 -22.00 1.59 36.98
C LEU A 12 -21.48 2.03 35.61
N ILE A 13 -21.90 1.36 34.52
CA ILE A 13 -21.50 1.71 33.16
C ILE A 13 -21.89 3.15 32.83
N ALA A 14 -23.09 3.60 33.20
CA ALA A 14 -23.52 4.97 32.97
C ALA A 14 -22.65 6.00 33.70
N ARG A 15 -22.26 5.73 34.95
CA ARG A 15 -21.36 6.61 35.72
C ARG A 15 -19.95 6.64 35.13
N VAL A 16 -19.39 5.48 34.76
CA VAL A 16 -18.05 5.38 34.15
C VAL A 16 -18.03 6.06 32.77
N LYS A 17 -19.10 5.93 31.97
CA LYS A 17 -19.25 6.64 30.69
C LYS A 17 -19.19 8.15 30.87
N LYS A 18 -19.87 8.67 31.89
CA LYS A 18 -19.85 10.10 32.21
C LYS A 18 -18.42 10.53 32.62
N ALA A 19 -17.77 9.77 33.49
CA ALA A 19 -16.38 10.01 33.89
C ALA A 19 -15.43 10.00 32.69
N GLN A 20 -15.56 9.03 31.78
CA GLN A 20 -14.71 8.94 30.60
C GLN A 20 -14.89 10.12 29.65
N ARG A 21 -16.11 10.62 29.46
CA ARG A 21 -16.36 11.83 28.65
C ARG A 21 -15.69 13.06 29.20
N GLU A 22 -15.64 13.21 30.52
CA GLU A 22 -14.88 14.27 31.18
C GLU A 22 -13.38 14.06 30.99
N PHE A 23 -12.91 12.84 31.25
CA PHE A 23 -11.50 12.46 31.20
C PHE A 23 -10.87 12.55 29.80
N ALA A 24 -11.65 12.33 28.75
CA ALA A 24 -11.21 12.44 27.36
C ALA A 24 -10.62 13.82 27.02
N ASN A 25 -11.07 14.87 27.70
CA ASN A 25 -10.65 16.26 27.47
C ASN A 25 -9.36 16.66 28.21
N PHE A 26 -8.78 15.75 29.00
CA PHE A 26 -7.59 16.05 29.77
C PHE A 26 -6.36 16.17 28.86
N SER A 27 -5.47 17.08 29.23
CA SER A 27 -4.16 17.28 28.58
C SER A 27 -3.18 16.14 28.92
N GLN A 28 -2.11 16.02 28.12
CA GLN A 28 -1.04 15.04 28.36
C GLN A 28 -0.45 15.18 29.77
N GLU A 29 -0.18 16.40 30.24
CA GLU A 29 0.40 16.65 31.57
C GLU A 29 -0.53 16.18 32.71
N GLN A 30 -1.84 16.43 32.59
CA GLN A 30 -2.82 15.94 33.58
C GLN A 30 -2.83 14.42 33.62
N ILE A 31 -2.80 13.77 32.45
CA ILE A 31 -2.77 12.31 32.34
C ILE A 31 -1.47 11.73 32.90
N ASP A 32 -0.32 12.34 32.62
CA ASP A 32 0.97 11.86 33.09
C ASP A 32 1.08 11.95 34.62
N ARG A 33 0.53 13.02 35.22
CA ARG A 33 0.42 13.16 36.67
C ARG A 33 -0.44 12.03 37.28
N ILE A 34 -1.59 11.75 36.69
CA ILE A 34 -2.52 10.71 37.14
C ILE A 34 -1.88 9.33 36.99
N PHE A 35 -1.25 9.06 35.86
CA PHE A 35 -0.56 7.81 35.56
C PHE A 35 0.56 7.53 36.58
N ARG A 36 1.37 8.54 36.90
CA ARG A 36 2.43 8.42 37.92
C ARG A 36 1.87 8.15 39.32
N ALA A 37 0.85 8.90 39.74
CA ALA A 37 0.26 8.72 41.07
C ALA A 37 -0.36 7.33 41.25
N ALA A 38 -1.10 6.86 40.24
CA ALA A 38 -1.66 5.53 40.19
C ALA A 38 -0.59 4.43 40.24
N ALA A 39 0.50 4.57 39.48
CA ALA A 39 1.60 3.61 39.46
C ALA A 39 2.32 3.53 40.82
N LEU A 40 2.58 4.67 41.47
CA LEU A 40 3.19 4.70 42.80
C LEU A 40 2.33 4.00 43.86
N ALA A 41 1.01 4.26 43.86
CA ALA A 41 0.10 3.62 44.81
C ALA A 41 0.03 2.10 44.62
N ALA A 42 0.03 1.65 43.37
CA ALA A 42 0.09 0.22 43.05
C ALA A 42 1.41 -0.44 43.50
N ALA A 43 2.55 0.24 43.30
CA ALA A 43 3.86 -0.24 43.71
C ALA A 43 3.99 -0.31 45.24
N ASP A 44 3.47 0.68 45.98
CA ASP A 44 3.48 0.69 47.44
C ASP A 44 2.61 -0.44 48.02
N ALA A 45 1.44 -0.68 47.40
CA ALA A 45 0.50 -1.72 47.80
C ALA A 45 0.88 -3.15 47.36
N ARG A 46 2.04 -3.36 46.73
CA ARG A 46 2.43 -4.66 46.15
C ARG A 46 2.37 -5.83 47.12
N ILE A 47 2.74 -5.64 48.40
CA ILE A 47 2.78 -6.68 49.43
C ILE A 47 1.37 -7.02 49.95
N PRO A 48 0.56 -6.06 50.44
CA PRO A 48 -0.81 -6.36 50.84
C PRO A 48 -1.64 -7.04 49.74
N LEU A 49 -1.50 -6.58 48.49
CA LEU A 49 -2.22 -7.15 47.35
C LEU A 49 -1.78 -8.59 47.05
N ALA A 50 -0.48 -8.88 47.13
CA ALA A 50 0.04 -10.24 46.95
C ALA A 50 -0.48 -11.20 48.03
N LYS A 51 -0.46 -10.78 49.30
CA LYS A 51 -1.00 -11.56 50.43
C LYS A 51 -2.50 -11.86 50.23
N LEU A 52 -3.28 -10.85 49.84
CA LEU A 52 -4.70 -10.99 49.58
C LEU A 52 -4.97 -11.94 48.40
N ALA A 53 -4.20 -11.83 47.32
CA ALA A 53 -4.32 -12.72 46.17
C ALA A 53 -4.06 -14.18 46.54
N VAL A 54 -3.01 -14.49 47.32
CA VAL A 54 -2.74 -15.86 47.77
C VAL A 54 -3.84 -16.35 48.71
N ALA A 55 -4.24 -15.54 49.68
CA ALA A 55 -5.26 -15.91 50.67
C ALA A 55 -6.62 -16.20 50.02
N GLU A 56 -7.02 -15.43 49.01
CA GLU A 56 -8.31 -15.61 48.33
C GLU A 56 -8.28 -16.72 47.28
N SER A 57 -7.22 -16.76 46.46
CA SER A 57 -7.15 -17.70 45.32
C SER A 57 -6.67 -19.10 45.72
N GLY A 58 -5.92 -19.21 46.81
CA GLY A 58 -5.27 -20.44 47.26
C GLY A 58 -4.12 -20.92 46.37
N MET A 59 -3.60 -20.07 45.47
CA MET A 59 -2.55 -20.43 44.50
C MET A 59 -1.40 -19.42 44.48
N GLY A 60 -0.21 -19.90 44.12
CA GLY A 60 0.99 -19.10 43.97
C GLY A 60 1.69 -18.77 45.29
N ILE A 61 2.67 -17.87 45.22
CA ILE A 61 3.55 -17.49 46.34
C ILE A 61 3.53 -15.98 46.50
N VAL A 62 3.59 -15.50 47.75
CA VAL A 62 3.45 -14.06 48.07
C VAL A 62 4.58 -13.26 47.43
N GLU A 63 5.82 -13.69 47.60
CA GLU A 63 7.03 -13.02 47.12
C GLU A 63 7.03 -12.86 45.59
N ASP A 64 6.60 -13.88 44.86
CA ASP A 64 6.53 -13.84 43.40
C ASP A 64 5.38 -12.94 42.91
N LYS A 65 4.23 -12.96 43.59
CA LYS A 65 3.14 -12.01 43.31
C LYS A 65 3.53 -10.57 43.63
N VAL A 66 4.40 -10.33 44.62
CA VAL A 66 4.98 -9.01 44.88
C VAL A 66 5.76 -8.52 43.67
N ILE A 67 6.62 -9.36 43.09
CA ILE A 67 7.38 -9.03 41.88
C ILE A 67 6.41 -8.71 40.72
N LYS A 68 5.35 -9.50 40.53
CA LYS A 68 4.36 -9.26 39.48
C LYS A 68 3.59 -7.94 39.65
N ASN A 69 3.18 -7.61 40.87
CA ASN A 69 2.52 -6.32 41.16
C ASN A 69 3.48 -5.14 40.96
N HIS A 70 4.74 -5.32 41.33
CA HIS A 70 5.79 -4.31 41.13
C HIS A 70 6.07 -4.11 39.62
N PHE A 71 6.21 -5.20 38.88
CA PHE A 71 6.36 -5.16 37.42
C PHE A 71 5.18 -4.45 36.75
N ALA A 72 3.95 -4.81 37.11
CA ALA A 72 2.74 -4.21 36.55
C ALA A 72 2.61 -2.70 36.81
N SER A 73 3.36 -2.15 37.77
CA SER A 73 3.38 -0.73 38.09
C SER A 73 4.64 -0.04 37.55
N GLU A 74 5.82 -0.41 38.03
CA GLU A 74 7.09 0.28 37.73
C GLU A 74 7.50 0.13 36.27
N TYR A 75 7.53 -1.10 35.74
CA TYR A 75 7.97 -1.37 34.37
C TYR A 75 6.98 -0.82 33.34
N ILE A 76 5.68 -0.95 33.62
CA ILE A 76 4.61 -0.37 32.80
C ILE A 76 4.69 1.16 32.80
N TYR A 77 4.90 1.78 33.96
CA TYR A 77 5.09 3.23 34.03
C TYR A 77 6.35 3.66 33.28
N ASN A 78 7.48 2.98 33.49
CA ASN A 78 8.74 3.33 32.87
C ASN A 78 8.66 3.31 31.34
N ALA A 79 8.09 2.25 30.77
CA ALA A 79 7.98 2.09 29.32
C ALA A 79 7.02 3.10 28.67
N TYR A 80 5.90 3.42 29.34
CA TYR A 80 4.81 4.15 28.68
C TYR A 80 4.60 5.59 29.18
N LYS A 81 5.37 6.07 30.16
CA LYS A 81 5.23 7.45 30.69
C LYS A 81 5.40 8.52 29.61
N ASP A 82 6.31 8.30 28.65
CA ASP A 82 6.67 9.28 27.62
C ASP A 82 5.89 9.07 26.31
N ASP A 83 5.06 8.03 26.23
CA ASP A 83 4.19 7.81 25.07
C ASP A 83 3.21 8.99 24.92
N LYS A 84 3.19 9.58 23.73
CA LYS A 84 2.17 10.56 23.37
C LYS A 84 0.86 9.84 23.11
N THR A 85 -0.14 10.15 23.92
CA THR A 85 -1.47 9.52 23.87
C THR A 85 -2.60 10.55 23.82
N CYS A 86 -2.25 11.84 23.86
CA CYS A 86 -3.16 12.97 23.86
C CYS A 86 -2.94 13.88 22.65
N GLY A 87 -4.01 14.23 21.94
CA GLY A 87 -3.96 15.21 20.86
C GLY A 87 -3.11 14.74 19.67
N ILE A 88 -2.30 15.65 19.12
CA ILE A 88 -1.50 15.39 17.92
C ILE A 88 -0.29 14.51 18.27
N LEU A 89 -0.20 13.34 17.64
CA LEU A 89 0.93 12.42 17.76
C LEU A 89 2.06 12.81 16.81
N SER A 90 1.70 13.10 15.55
CA SER A 90 2.61 13.51 14.49
C SER A 90 1.92 14.48 13.55
N GLU A 91 2.71 15.39 12.99
CA GLU A 91 2.28 16.31 11.93
C GLU A 91 3.36 16.32 10.85
N ASP A 92 2.98 15.96 9.63
CA ASP A 92 3.80 16.14 8.44
C ASP A 92 3.24 17.34 7.66
N LYS A 93 3.94 18.48 7.77
CA LYS A 93 3.53 19.71 7.11
C LYS A 93 3.70 19.64 5.59
N THR A 94 4.61 18.80 5.09
CA THR A 94 4.93 18.66 3.66
C THR A 94 3.82 17.91 2.94
N PHE A 95 3.41 16.77 3.48
CA PHE A 95 2.30 15.97 2.93
C PHE A 95 0.93 16.39 3.46
N GLY A 96 0.90 17.31 4.43
CA GLY A 96 -0.34 17.85 5.00
C GLY A 96 -1.11 16.84 5.83
N THR A 97 -0.43 15.94 6.53
CA THR A 97 -1.05 14.93 7.40
C THR A 97 -0.88 15.26 8.88
N ILE A 98 -1.93 15.03 9.67
CA ILE A 98 -1.89 15.16 11.13
C ILE A 98 -2.52 13.90 11.72
N THR A 99 -1.77 13.13 12.51
CA THR A 99 -2.28 11.99 13.25
C THR A 99 -2.66 12.42 14.66
N ILE A 100 -3.91 12.21 15.03
CA ILE A 100 -4.46 12.61 16.34
C ILE A 100 -4.91 11.36 17.08
N ALA A 101 -4.54 11.25 18.35
CA ALA A 101 -4.98 10.20 19.26
C ALA A 101 -6.29 10.59 19.97
N GLU A 102 -7.28 9.71 19.87
CA GLU A 102 -8.51 9.74 20.67
C GLU A 102 -8.65 8.48 21.52
N PRO A 103 -9.19 8.58 22.75
CA PRO A 103 -9.53 7.41 23.54
C PRO A 103 -10.55 6.53 22.80
N ILE A 104 -10.50 5.22 23.05
CA ILE A 104 -11.49 4.27 22.54
C ILE A 104 -12.85 4.43 23.24
N GLY A 105 -12.86 4.82 24.51
CA GLY A 105 -14.06 4.96 25.33
C GLY A 105 -14.03 4.06 26.56
N LEU A 106 -15.00 3.16 26.68
CA LEU A 106 -15.12 2.23 27.80
C LEU A 106 -14.59 0.84 27.47
N ILE A 107 -13.79 0.30 28.39
CA ILE A 107 -13.15 -1.00 28.28
C ILE A 107 -13.77 -1.98 29.29
N CYS A 108 -14.13 -3.17 28.83
CA CYS A 108 -14.41 -4.33 29.69
C CYS A 108 -13.10 -5.09 29.97
N GLY A 109 -12.63 -5.08 31.22
CA GLY A 109 -11.42 -5.77 31.64
C GLY A 109 -11.73 -7.13 32.25
N ILE A 110 -11.56 -8.22 31.51
CA ILE A 110 -11.66 -9.57 32.07
C ILE A 110 -10.36 -9.92 32.79
N VAL A 111 -10.45 -10.42 34.03
CA VAL A 111 -9.28 -10.68 34.88
C VAL A 111 -9.23 -12.15 35.33
N PRO A 112 -8.10 -12.87 35.14
CA PRO A 112 -7.98 -14.27 35.53
C PRO A 112 -7.64 -14.42 37.02
N THR A 113 -7.84 -15.63 37.56
CA THR A 113 -7.43 -15.96 38.94
C THR A 113 -5.92 -16.13 39.13
N THR A 114 -5.16 -16.34 38.06
CA THR A 114 -3.69 -16.57 38.10
C THR A 114 -2.92 -15.29 38.42
N ASN A 115 -3.32 -14.18 37.79
CA ASN A 115 -2.67 -12.88 37.85
C ASN A 115 -3.66 -11.77 38.26
N PRO A 116 -4.44 -11.91 39.35
CA PRO A 116 -5.62 -11.08 39.56
C PRO A 116 -5.27 -9.60 39.77
N THR A 117 -4.36 -9.32 40.71
CA THR A 117 -3.95 -7.96 41.06
C THR A 117 -3.07 -7.32 40.00
N SER A 118 -2.06 -8.05 39.51
CA SER A 118 -1.11 -7.51 38.54
C SER A 118 -1.78 -7.20 37.19
N THR A 119 -2.74 -8.01 36.75
CA THR A 119 -3.52 -7.74 35.52
C THR A 119 -4.43 -6.53 35.70
N ALA A 120 -5.07 -6.38 36.87
CA ALA A 120 -5.90 -5.22 37.17
C ALA A 120 -5.09 -3.92 37.20
N ILE A 121 -3.92 -3.92 37.87
CA ILE A 121 -2.99 -2.79 37.90
C ILE A 121 -2.58 -2.43 36.47
N PHE A 122 -2.05 -3.40 35.72
CA PHE A 122 -1.60 -3.20 34.34
C PHE A 122 -2.71 -2.57 33.48
N LYS A 123 -3.90 -3.19 33.43
CA LYS A 123 -5.01 -2.73 32.59
C LYS A 123 -5.53 -1.36 33.02
N ALA A 124 -5.62 -1.09 34.32
CA ALA A 124 -6.05 0.20 34.83
C ALA A 124 -5.05 1.30 34.43
N LEU A 125 -3.76 1.07 34.63
CA LEU A 125 -2.69 2.01 34.30
C LEU A 125 -2.66 2.34 32.81
N ILE A 126 -2.67 1.34 31.92
CA ILE A 126 -2.66 1.62 30.47
C ILE A 126 -3.98 2.24 29.98
N SER A 127 -5.11 1.97 30.62
CA SER A 127 -6.40 2.62 30.30
C SER A 127 -6.40 4.09 30.73
N LEU A 128 -5.81 4.41 31.89
CA LEU A 128 -5.65 5.79 32.36
C LEU A 128 -4.73 6.60 31.43
N LYS A 129 -3.56 6.04 31.05
CA LYS A 129 -2.61 6.68 30.13
C LYS A 129 -3.25 7.01 28.77
N THR A 130 -4.31 6.32 28.39
CA THR A 130 -5.01 6.46 27.11
C THR A 130 -6.35 7.18 27.21
N ARG A 131 -6.67 7.77 28.37
CA ARG A 131 -7.92 8.52 28.63
C ARG A 131 -9.20 7.68 28.53
N ASN A 132 -9.10 6.38 28.77
CA ASN A 132 -10.22 5.45 28.74
C ASN A 132 -10.80 5.20 30.14
N GLY A 133 -12.09 4.87 30.19
CA GLY A 133 -12.72 4.28 31.38
C GLY A 133 -12.64 2.76 31.30
N ILE A 134 -12.53 2.07 32.44
CA ILE A 134 -12.46 0.61 32.47
C ILE A 134 -13.34 0.01 33.57
N ILE A 135 -14.02 -1.09 33.25
CA ILE A 135 -14.86 -1.86 34.19
C ILE A 135 -14.35 -3.29 34.23
N PHE A 136 -13.96 -3.76 35.41
CA PHE A 136 -13.41 -5.09 35.58
C PHE A 136 -14.50 -6.14 35.83
N SER A 137 -14.40 -7.27 35.11
CA SER A 137 -15.06 -8.52 35.47
C SER A 137 -14.02 -9.51 36.02
N PRO A 138 -13.92 -9.65 37.36
CA PRO A 138 -12.95 -10.51 37.99
C PRO A 138 -13.37 -11.99 37.99
N HIS A 139 -12.40 -12.89 38.07
CA HIS A 139 -12.69 -14.29 38.35
C HIS A 139 -13.24 -14.47 39.79
N PRO A 140 -14.27 -15.33 40.02
CA PRO A 140 -14.88 -15.49 41.35
C PRO A 140 -13.91 -15.86 42.49
N ARG A 141 -12.86 -16.63 42.20
CA ARG A 141 -11.80 -17.02 43.16
C ARG A 141 -10.80 -15.90 43.53
N ALA A 142 -10.89 -14.73 42.93
CA ALA A 142 -9.94 -13.65 43.16
C ALA A 142 -10.58 -12.24 43.06
N LYS A 143 -11.89 -12.15 43.30
CA LYS A 143 -12.68 -10.93 43.11
C LYS A 143 -12.29 -9.84 44.10
N LYS A 144 -12.07 -10.16 45.37
CA LYS A 144 -11.67 -9.18 46.39
C LYS A 144 -10.27 -8.63 46.10
N ALA A 145 -9.33 -9.49 45.74
CA ALA A 145 -7.97 -9.10 45.40
C ALA A 145 -7.93 -8.18 44.17
N THR A 146 -8.65 -8.56 43.11
CA THR A 146 -8.76 -7.78 41.87
C THR A 146 -9.38 -6.41 42.13
N ASN A 147 -10.52 -6.38 42.80
CA ASN A 147 -11.27 -5.15 43.06
C ASN A 147 -10.49 -4.22 43.99
N ARG A 148 -9.79 -4.78 44.99
CA ARG A 148 -8.91 -3.99 45.87
C ARG A 148 -7.75 -3.35 45.11
N ALA A 149 -7.18 -4.04 44.12
CA ALA A 149 -6.14 -3.46 43.27
C ALA A 149 -6.69 -2.30 42.42
N ALA A 150 -7.86 -2.48 41.81
CA ALA A 150 -8.53 -1.43 41.02
C ALA A 150 -8.91 -0.22 41.90
N GLU A 151 -9.39 -0.45 43.11
CA GLU A 151 -9.73 0.60 44.09
C GLU A 151 -8.51 1.43 44.47
N ILE A 152 -7.37 0.81 44.79
CA ILE A 152 -6.12 1.53 45.14
C ILE A 152 -5.67 2.43 43.98
N VAL A 153 -5.72 1.91 42.76
CA VAL A 153 -5.39 2.68 41.55
C VAL A 153 -6.36 3.84 41.35
N LEU A 154 -7.67 3.60 41.48
CA LEU A 154 -8.70 4.63 41.33
C LEU A 154 -8.54 5.76 42.35
N GLN A 155 -8.40 5.43 43.64
CA GLN A 155 -8.28 6.45 44.69
C GLN A 155 -7.06 7.35 44.48
N ALA A 156 -5.92 6.77 44.08
CA ALA A 156 -4.73 7.54 43.75
C ALA A 156 -4.91 8.40 42.49
N ALA A 157 -5.56 7.86 41.45
CA ALA A 157 -5.87 8.59 40.24
C ALA A 157 -6.80 9.80 40.53
N VAL A 158 -7.83 9.60 41.35
CA VAL A 158 -8.79 10.66 41.74
C VAL A 158 -8.10 11.73 42.58
N ALA A 159 -7.27 11.33 43.56
CA ALA A 159 -6.45 12.27 44.33
C ALA A 159 -5.48 13.10 43.46
N ALA A 160 -5.08 12.56 42.29
CA ALA A 160 -4.26 13.25 41.30
C ALA A 160 -5.07 14.07 40.27
N GLY A 161 -6.40 14.03 40.33
CA GLY A 161 -7.31 14.84 39.50
C GLY A 161 -8.20 14.06 38.53
N ALA A 162 -8.18 12.73 38.53
CA ALA A 162 -9.07 11.93 37.68
C ALA A 162 -10.54 11.99 38.16
N PRO A 163 -11.52 11.77 37.26
CA PRO A 163 -12.92 11.65 37.66
C PRO A 163 -13.16 10.43 38.57
N LYS A 164 -14.01 10.61 39.60
CA LYS A 164 -14.21 9.63 40.69
C LYS A 164 -14.63 8.22 40.27
N ASP A 165 -15.30 8.07 39.14
CA ASP A 165 -15.88 6.81 38.66
C ASP A 165 -15.19 6.30 37.38
N ILE A 166 -13.96 6.75 37.08
CA ILE A 166 -13.26 6.37 35.83
C ILE A 166 -12.87 4.88 35.75
N ILE A 167 -12.79 4.22 36.91
CA ILE A 167 -12.58 2.77 37.04
C ILE A 167 -13.76 2.18 37.81
N GLY A 168 -14.29 1.05 37.35
CA GLY A 168 -15.33 0.27 38.02
C GLY A 168 -15.00 -1.22 38.06
N TRP A 169 -15.79 -1.98 38.82
CA TRP A 169 -15.65 -3.44 38.92
C TRP A 169 -16.96 -4.11 39.33
N ILE A 170 -17.06 -5.41 39.08
CA ILE A 170 -18.14 -6.28 39.57
C ILE A 170 -17.71 -6.90 40.91
N ASP A 171 -18.53 -6.76 41.96
CA ASP A 171 -18.22 -7.29 43.30
C ASP A 171 -18.52 -8.78 43.41
N GLU A 172 -19.64 -9.23 42.84
CA GLU A 172 -20.07 -10.63 42.82
C GLU A 172 -20.20 -11.12 41.37
N PRO A 173 -19.10 -11.61 40.75
CA PRO A 173 -19.09 -11.94 39.33
C PRO A 173 -19.88 -13.22 39.03
N SER A 174 -20.67 -13.15 37.97
CA SER A 174 -21.36 -14.31 37.36
C SER A 174 -21.11 -14.33 35.85
N VAL A 175 -21.39 -15.48 35.22
CA VAL A 175 -21.35 -15.59 33.74
C VAL A 175 -22.35 -14.61 33.12
N GLU A 176 -23.54 -14.50 33.71
CA GLU A 176 -24.59 -13.58 33.26
C GLU A 176 -24.12 -12.11 33.29
N LEU A 177 -23.52 -11.65 34.39
CA LEU A 177 -23.02 -10.28 34.52
C LEU A 177 -21.85 -9.99 33.58
N SER A 178 -20.92 -10.94 33.45
CA SER A 178 -19.80 -10.81 32.52
C SER A 178 -20.29 -10.73 31.08
N ASN A 179 -21.26 -11.57 30.72
CA ASN A 179 -21.86 -11.58 29.39
C ASN A 179 -22.62 -10.29 29.11
N ALA A 180 -23.41 -9.81 30.08
CA ALA A 180 -24.10 -8.53 30.00
C ALA A 180 -23.13 -7.36 29.80
N LEU A 181 -22.01 -7.32 30.55
CA LEU A 181 -20.98 -6.30 30.39
C LEU A 181 -20.34 -6.35 28.99
N MET A 182 -19.96 -7.53 28.51
CA MET A 182 -19.35 -7.69 27.18
C MET A 182 -20.27 -7.26 26.04
N HIS A 183 -21.57 -7.49 26.15
CA HIS A 183 -22.55 -7.13 25.13
C HIS A 183 -23.13 -5.72 25.29
N HIS A 184 -22.82 -5.03 26.40
CA HIS A 184 -23.46 -3.77 26.71
C HIS A 184 -23.18 -2.72 25.61
N PRO A 185 -24.19 -1.98 25.12
CA PRO A 185 -24.04 -1.05 24.00
C PRO A 185 -22.97 0.01 24.24
N ASP A 186 -22.82 0.48 25.48
CA ASP A 186 -21.85 1.52 25.85
C ASP A 186 -20.41 1.04 26.07
N ILE A 187 -20.14 -0.28 26.03
CA ILE A 187 -18.77 -0.79 26.00
C ILE A 187 -18.23 -0.71 24.57
N ASN A 188 -17.01 -0.19 24.44
CA ASN A 188 -16.34 0.04 23.15
C ASN A 188 -15.31 -1.03 22.82
N LEU A 189 -14.69 -1.64 23.83
CA LEU A 189 -13.63 -2.63 23.67
C LEU A 189 -13.64 -3.63 24.83
N ILE A 190 -13.33 -4.89 24.54
CA ILE A 190 -13.09 -5.91 25.56
C ILE A 190 -11.60 -6.24 25.60
N LEU A 191 -10.98 -6.10 26.77
CA LEU A 191 -9.61 -6.54 27.02
C LEU A 191 -9.67 -7.84 27.82
N ALA A 192 -9.62 -8.98 27.11
CA ALA A 192 -9.92 -10.29 27.67
C ALA A 192 -8.65 -11.08 28.04
N THR A 193 -8.41 -11.27 29.34
CA THR A 193 -7.35 -12.16 29.85
C THR A 193 -7.99 -13.31 30.60
N GLY A 194 -7.99 -14.48 29.99
CA GLY A 194 -8.62 -15.69 30.54
C GLY A 194 -8.39 -16.88 29.62
N GLY A 195 -8.94 -18.03 29.99
CA GLY A 195 -8.82 -19.25 29.18
C GLY A 195 -9.54 -19.15 27.82
N PRO A 196 -9.35 -20.15 26.93
CA PRO A 196 -9.85 -20.12 25.56
C PRO A 196 -11.35 -19.83 25.42
N GLY A 197 -12.19 -20.38 26.31
CA GLY A 197 -13.64 -20.15 26.30
C GLY A 197 -14.04 -18.69 26.53
N MET A 198 -13.32 -17.98 27.41
CA MET A 198 -13.58 -16.58 27.72
C MET A 198 -13.15 -15.66 26.59
N VAL A 199 -12.03 -15.97 25.97
CA VAL A 199 -11.51 -15.25 24.80
C VAL A 199 -12.46 -15.40 23.62
N LYS A 200 -12.92 -16.63 23.36
CA LYS A 200 -13.95 -16.90 22.35
C LYS A 200 -15.21 -16.10 22.62
N ALA A 201 -15.70 -16.08 23.86
CA ALA A 201 -16.86 -15.27 24.24
C ALA A 201 -16.65 -13.77 24.02
N ALA A 202 -15.46 -13.24 24.31
CA ALA A 202 -15.13 -11.83 24.06
C ALA A 202 -15.24 -11.47 22.56
N TYR A 203 -14.67 -12.28 21.67
CA TYR A 203 -14.78 -12.06 20.22
C TYR A 203 -16.19 -12.34 19.66
N SER A 204 -16.98 -13.19 20.33
CA SER A 204 -18.38 -13.47 19.97
C SER A 204 -19.38 -12.43 20.51
N SER A 205 -18.92 -11.43 21.28
CA SER A 205 -19.79 -10.46 21.94
C SER A 205 -20.43 -9.41 21.03
N GLY A 206 -19.97 -9.31 19.79
CA GLY A 206 -20.29 -8.21 18.87
C GLY A 206 -19.49 -6.92 19.13
N LYS A 207 -18.55 -6.93 20.09
CA LYS A 207 -17.61 -5.83 20.33
C LYS A 207 -16.20 -6.19 19.85
N PRO A 208 -15.40 -5.20 19.42
CA PRO A 208 -13.96 -5.40 19.27
C PRO A 208 -13.38 -5.98 20.57
N ALA A 209 -12.50 -6.97 20.42
CA ALA A 209 -11.83 -7.59 21.55
C ALA A 209 -10.32 -7.68 21.28
N ILE A 210 -9.58 -7.51 22.37
CA ILE A 210 -8.16 -7.83 22.50
C ILE A 210 -8.11 -8.96 23.53
N GLY A 211 -8.23 -10.18 23.02
CA GLY A 211 -8.06 -11.41 23.77
C GLY A 211 -6.62 -11.92 23.76
N VAL A 212 -6.33 -12.82 24.70
CA VAL A 212 -5.09 -13.63 24.75
C VAL A 212 -5.42 -15.10 24.51
N GLY A 213 -4.44 -16.00 24.59
CA GLY A 213 -4.65 -17.45 24.49
C GLY A 213 -4.01 -18.21 25.65
N ALA A 214 -4.27 -19.51 25.69
CA ALA A 214 -3.54 -20.43 26.56
C ALA A 214 -2.08 -20.56 26.13
N GLY A 215 -1.18 -20.91 27.05
CA GLY A 215 0.23 -21.10 26.78
C GLY A 215 0.66 -22.56 26.98
N ASN A 216 1.30 -23.14 25.97
CA ASN A 216 2.00 -24.41 26.09
C ASN A 216 3.47 -24.27 25.68
N THR A 217 4.20 -23.38 26.36
CA THR A 217 5.53 -22.91 25.94
C THR A 217 6.56 -24.06 25.92
N PRO A 218 7.05 -24.51 24.74
CA PRO A 218 8.18 -25.41 24.67
C PRO A 218 9.48 -24.63 24.80
N VAL A 219 10.50 -25.30 25.32
CA VAL A 219 11.88 -24.82 25.25
C VAL A 219 12.79 -25.86 24.62
N VAL A 220 13.50 -25.47 23.57
CA VAL A 220 14.56 -26.30 22.96
C VAL A 220 15.89 -25.97 23.62
N ILE A 221 16.66 -27.00 23.98
CA ILE A 221 18.05 -26.87 24.44
C ILE A 221 18.93 -27.66 23.47
N ASP A 222 19.77 -26.94 22.73
CA ASP A 222 20.70 -27.56 21.78
C ASP A 222 22.07 -27.84 22.40
N GLU A 223 22.95 -28.47 21.62
CA GLU A 223 24.27 -28.90 22.07
C GLU A 223 25.26 -27.76 22.32
N SER A 224 24.98 -26.56 21.81
CA SER A 224 25.81 -25.37 21.99
C SER A 224 25.38 -24.51 23.19
N ALA A 225 24.23 -24.85 23.79
CA ALA A 225 23.67 -24.10 24.90
C ALA A 225 24.53 -24.14 26.16
N ASP A 226 24.55 -23.02 26.91
CA ASP A 226 24.97 -23.06 28.31
C ASP A 226 23.92 -23.78 29.16
N ILE A 227 24.14 -25.08 29.37
CA ILE A 227 23.29 -25.98 30.16
C ILE A 227 23.05 -25.44 31.58
N LYS A 228 24.04 -24.80 32.20
CA LYS A 228 23.91 -24.30 33.58
C LYS A 228 22.91 -23.17 33.63
N ARG A 229 23.02 -22.21 32.71
CA ARG A 229 22.09 -21.10 32.57
C ARG A 229 20.71 -21.58 32.13
N ALA A 230 20.62 -22.49 31.16
CA ALA A 230 19.35 -23.03 30.67
C ALA A 230 18.53 -23.65 31.80
N VAL A 231 19.11 -24.57 32.58
CA VAL A 231 18.41 -25.22 33.70
C VAL A 231 18.06 -24.23 34.81
N ALA A 232 18.98 -23.34 35.19
CA ALA A 232 18.69 -22.33 36.22
C ALA A 232 17.54 -21.39 35.81
N SER A 233 17.51 -21.00 34.53
CA SER A 233 16.47 -20.12 33.98
C SER A 233 15.11 -20.81 33.91
N ILE A 234 15.07 -22.07 33.45
CA ILE A 234 13.84 -22.86 33.42
C ILE A 234 13.29 -23.09 34.83
N LEU A 235 14.15 -23.42 35.81
CA LEU A 235 13.74 -23.57 37.21
C LEU A 235 13.20 -22.24 37.76
N MET A 236 13.92 -21.13 37.55
CA MET A 236 13.50 -19.81 37.99
C MET A 236 12.17 -19.40 37.36
N SER A 237 11.96 -19.71 36.09
CA SER A 237 10.72 -19.41 35.37
C SER A 237 9.54 -20.26 35.83
N LYS A 238 9.76 -21.58 36.03
CA LYS A 238 8.73 -22.54 36.38
C LYS A 238 8.30 -22.46 37.84
N THR A 239 9.23 -22.15 38.73
CA THR A 239 8.94 -21.95 40.15
C THR A 239 8.34 -20.58 40.45
N PHE A 240 8.55 -19.60 39.56
CA PHE A 240 7.99 -18.26 39.72
C PHE A 240 6.47 -18.30 39.76
N ASP A 241 5.93 -17.94 40.92
CA ASP A 241 4.52 -18.02 41.29
C ASP A 241 3.95 -19.43 41.09
N ASN A 242 4.77 -20.46 41.33
CA ASN A 242 4.48 -21.88 41.07
C ASN A 242 4.01 -22.16 39.63
N GLY A 243 4.54 -21.42 38.65
CA GLY A 243 4.32 -21.70 37.24
C GLY A 243 2.94 -21.31 36.72
N VAL A 244 2.20 -20.46 37.44
CA VAL A 244 0.87 -19.96 37.00
C VAL A 244 0.93 -18.88 35.93
N ILE A 245 2.13 -18.41 35.57
CA ILE A 245 2.30 -17.52 34.41
C ILE A 245 2.14 -18.34 33.14
N CYS A 246 1.25 -17.89 32.25
CA CYS A 246 0.91 -18.56 30.99
C CYS A 246 2.12 -18.78 30.07
N ALA A 247 3.10 -17.87 30.09
CA ALA A 247 4.33 -18.03 29.32
C ALA A 247 5.30 -19.07 29.89
N SER A 248 5.13 -19.54 31.14
CA SER A 248 6.07 -20.48 31.77
C SER A 248 6.27 -21.74 30.93
N GLU A 249 7.50 -22.23 30.90
CA GLU A 249 7.89 -23.45 30.19
C GLU A 249 7.01 -24.61 30.65
N GLN A 250 6.44 -25.35 29.70
CA GLN A 250 5.61 -26.53 29.99
C GLN A 250 6.36 -27.82 29.61
N SER A 251 7.28 -27.71 28.66
CA SER A 251 8.08 -28.82 28.13
C SER A 251 9.48 -28.35 27.77
N VAL A 252 10.47 -29.21 28.02
CA VAL A 252 11.84 -29.06 27.54
C VAL A 252 12.12 -30.14 26.51
N ILE A 253 12.69 -29.77 25.37
CA ILE A 253 13.11 -30.69 24.32
C ILE A 253 14.61 -30.55 24.19
N VAL A 254 15.32 -31.56 24.68
CA VAL A 254 16.78 -31.54 24.79
C VAL A 254 17.36 -32.47 23.75
N VAL A 255 18.35 -31.97 22.99
CA VAL A 255 19.04 -32.79 22.01
C VAL A 255 19.88 -33.89 22.70
N ASP A 256 19.97 -35.04 22.06
CA ASP A 256 20.54 -36.28 22.61
C ASP A 256 21.93 -36.09 23.22
N SER A 257 22.80 -35.34 22.54
CA SER A 257 24.20 -35.10 22.91
C SER A 257 24.40 -34.43 24.28
N VAL A 258 23.41 -33.68 24.76
CA VAL A 258 23.47 -32.99 26.07
C VAL A 258 22.37 -33.42 27.03
N TYR A 259 21.49 -34.36 26.64
CA TYR A 259 20.34 -34.79 27.43
C TYR A 259 20.72 -35.24 28.84
N ASP A 260 21.72 -36.11 28.99
CA ASP A 260 22.10 -36.67 30.30
C ASP A 260 22.73 -35.60 31.20
N GLN A 261 23.43 -34.63 30.62
CA GLN A 261 24.00 -33.49 31.35
C GLN A 261 22.89 -32.58 31.87
N VAL A 262 21.89 -32.27 31.04
CA VAL A 262 20.71 -31.48 31.43
C VAL A 262 19.90 -32.21 32.48
N ARG A 263 19.64 -33.52 32.29
CA ARG A 263 18.94 -34.39 33.23
C ARG A 263 19.58 -34.38 34.61
N LYS A 264 20.90 -34.59 34.68
CA LYS A 264 21.67 -34.54 35.93
C LYS A 264 21.69 -33.13 36.54
N ARG A 265 21.74 -32.10 35.70
CA ARG A 265 21.73 -30.71 36.17
C ARG A 265 20.38 -30.37 36.83
N PHE A 266 19.26 -30.80 36.26
CA PHE A 266 17.95 -30.66 36.89
C PHE A 266 17.88 -31.39 38.24
N SER A 267 18.30 -32.66 38.28
CA SER A 267 18.21 -33.47 39.51
C SER A 267 19.00 -32.88 40.68
N THR A 268 20.17 -32.30 40.39
CA THR A 268 21.02 -31.66 41.41
C THR A 268 20.55 -30.28 41.87
N HIS A 269 19.57 -29.67 41.20
CA HIS A 269 19.13 -28.29 41.46
C HIS A 269 17.64 -28.18 41.83
N GLY A 270 17.06 -29.28 42.30
CA GLY A 270 15.68 -29.34 42.81
C GLY A 270 14.63 -29.82 41.81
N GLY A 271 15.03 -30.40 40.67
CA GLY A 271 14.10 -31.11 39.78
C GLY A 271 14.00 -32.58 40.16
N TYR A 272 12.84 -33.05 40.61
CA TYR A 272 12.64 -34.47 40.91
C TYR A 272 12.20 -35.21 39.63
N LEU A 273 12.98 -36.19 39.20
CA LEU A 273 12.68 -36.99 38.00
C LEU A 273 11.75 -38.13 38.37
N LEU A 274 10.51 -38.08 37.89
CA LEU A 274 9.50 -39.10 38.16
C LEU A 274 9.81 -40.39 37.38
N GLN A 275 9.77 -41.53 38.06
CA GLN A 275 10.05 -42.83 37.43
C GLN A 275 8.93 -43.84 37.65
N GLY A 276 8.70 -44.71 36.66
CA GLY A 276 7.76 -45.84 36.78
C GLY A 276 6.37 -45.42 37.24
N GLU A 277 5.93 -45.97 38.38
CA GLU A 277 4.60 -45.71 38.95
C GLU A 277 4.40 -44.25 39.39
N GLU A 278 5.45 -43.55 39.82
CA GLU A 278 5.36 -42.13 40.23
C GLU A 278 4.95 -41.24 39.06
N LEU A 279 5.54 -41.48 37.87
CA LEU A 279 5.22 -40.73 36.65
C LEU A 279 3.75 -40.90 36.29
N LYS A 280 3.26 -42.15 36.35
CA LYS A 280 1.87 -42.48 36.04
C LYS A 280 0.89 -41.86 37.03
N ALA A 281 1.20 -41.94 38.33
CA ALA A 281 0.38 -41.34 39.37
C ALA A 281 0.25 -39.82 39.21
N VAL A 282 1.34 -39.14 38.85
CA VAL A 282 1.29 -37.69 38.56
C VAL A 282 0.52 -37.41 37.27
N GLN A 283 0.73 -38.18 36.19
CA GLN A 283 -0.03 -38.04 34.94
C GLN A 283 -1.55 -38.09 35.18
N ASP A 284 -2.00 -39.03 36.01
CA ASP A 284 -3.42 -39.29 36.26
C ASP A 284 -4.13 -38.16 37.04
N ILE A 285 -3.38 -37.26 37.68
CA ILE A 285 -3.95 -36.10 38.38
C ILE A 285 -3.85 -34.78 37.61
N ILE A 286 -3.09 -34.73 36.50
CA ILE A 286 -2.92 -33.51 35.70
C ILE A 286 -4.25 -33.14 35.03
N LEU A 287 -4.89 -34.11 34.37
CA LEU A 287 -6.16 -33.90 33.67
C LEU A 287 -7.31 -34.58 34.42
N LYS A 288 -8.38 -33.83 34.69
CA LYS A 288 -9.65 -34.37 35.19
C LYS A 288 -10.74 -34.08 34.17
N ASN A 289 -11.43 -35.13 33.72
CA ASN A 289 -12.47 -35.03 32.68
C ASN A 289 -12.00 -34.32 31.39
N GLY A 290 -10.76 -34.58 30.97
CA GLY A 290 -10.16 -33.98 29.77
C GLY A 290 -9.77 -32.50 29.90
N SER A 291 -9.85 -31.91 31.09
CA SER A 291 -9.41 -30.53 31.36
C SER A 291 -8.35 -30.50 32.46
N LEU A 292 -7.53 -29.45 32.50
CA LEU A 292 -6.54 -29.24 33.55
C LEU A 292 -7.21 -29.26 34.94
N ASN A 293 -6.65 -30.05 35.86
CA ASN A 293 -7.11 -30.13 37.23
C ASN A 293 -6.85 -28.80 37.97
N ALA A 294 -7.91 -28.00 38.16
CA ALA A 294 -7.81 -26.70 38.82
C ALA A 294 -7.24 -26.73 40.25
N ALA A 295 -7.15 -27.90 40.88
CA ALA A 295 -6.55 -28.08 42.20
C ALA A 295 -5.00 -28.07 42.18
N ILE A 296 -4.35 -28.44 41.07
CA ILE A 296 -2.88 -28.44 40.96
C ILE A 296 -2.32 -27.06 40.58
N VAL A 297 -3.16 -26.19 40.01
CA VAL A 297 -2.76 -24.87 39.49
C VAL A 297 -2.15 -24.03 40.61
N GLY A 298 -0.89 -23.63 40.41
CA GLY A 298 -0.11 -22.81 41.34
C GLY A 298 0.15 -23.41 42.70
N GLN A 299 0.00 -24.72 42.86
CA GLN A 299 0.45 -25.43 44.06
C GLN A 299 1.95 -25.73 43.96
N PRO A 300 2.68 -25.80 45.10
CA PRO A 300 4.09 -26.21 45.09
C PRO A 300 4.23 -27.68 44.68
N ALA A 301 5.40 -28.06 44.16
CA ALA A 301 5.69 -29.40 43.66
C ALA A 301 5.42 -30.51 44.68
N THR A 302 5.81 -30.29 45.94
CA THR A 302 5.60 -31.21 47.07
C THR A 302 4.13 -31.53 47.29
N LYS A 303 3.25 -30.53 47.20
CA LYS A 303 1.81 -30.70 47.37
C LYS A 303 1.16 -31.42 46.17
N ILE A 304 1.69 -31.22 44.96
CA ILE A 304 1.23 -31.97 43.78
C ILE A 304 1.63 -33.44 43.90
N ALA A 305 2.85 -33.72 44.37
CA ALA A 305 3.28 -35.08 44.66
C ALA A 305 2.39 -35.75 45.71
N GLU A 306 2.06 -35.04 46.81
CA GLU A 306 1.12 -35.52 47.83
C GLU A 306 -0.26 -35.84 47.23
N MET A 307 -0.80 -34.99 46.36
CA MET A 307 -2.06 -35.25 45.65
C MET A 307 -2.01 -36.49 44.76
N ALA A 308 -0.83 -36.85 44.24
CA ALA A 308 -0.58 -38.05 43.44
C ALA A 308 -0.25 -39.29 44.30
N GLY A 309 -0.12 -39.15 45.62
CA GLY A 309 0.34 -40.22 46.50
C GLY A 309 1.84 -40.52 46.40
N VAL A 310 2.64 -39.57 45.90
CA VAL A 310 4.10 -39.67 45.76
C VAL A 310 4.77 -38.82 46.85
N CYS A 311 5.84 -39.34 47.46
CA CYS A 311 6.64 -38.62 48.45
C CYS A 311 7.92 -38.08 47.81
N VAL A 312 8.16 -36.77 47.89
CA VAL A 312 9.36 -36.11 47.34
C VAL A 312 10.01 -35.24 48.42
N PRO A 313 11.33 -34.95 48.33
CA PRO A 313 12.00 -34.05 49.27
C PRO A 313 11.36 -32.66 49.34
N GLU A 314 11.39 -32.02 50.52
CA GLU A 314 10.75 -30.70 50.73
C GLU A 314 11.36 -29.59 49.88
N GLU A 315 12.65 -29.70 49.55
CA GLU A 315 13.39 -28.78 48.70
C GLU A 315 13.09 -28.94 47.20
N THR A 316 12.20 -29.87 46.83
CA THR A 316 11.80 -30.11 45.45
C THR A 316 11.11 -28.87 44.87
N LYS A 317 11.70 -28.33 43.81
CA LYS A 317 11.24 -27.14 43.10
C LYS A 317 10.24 -27.47 42.00
N ILE A 318 10.52 -28.50 41.21
CA ILE A 318 9.68 -28.97 40.10
C ILE A 318 9.67 -30.49 40.03
N LEU A 319 8.58 -31.05 39.48
CA LEU A 319 8.51 -32.47 39.11
C LEU A 319 8.68 -32.59 37.60
N ILE A 320 9.55 -33.50 37.16
CA ILE A 320 9.90 -33.68 35.76
C ILE A 320 9.48 -35.08 35.32
N GLY A 321 8.64 -35.16 34.28
CA GLY A 321 8.30 -36.40 33.62
C GLY A 321 9.11 -36.57 32.33
N GLU A 322 9.92 -37.62 32.25
CA GLU A 322 10.59 -38.02 31.01
C GLU A 322 9.58 -38.76 30.11
N VAL A 323 9.13 -38.13 29.03
CA VAL A 323 8.03 -38.61 28.17
C VAL A 323 8.40 -38.55 26.68
N THR A 324 7.69 -39.30 25.85
CA THR A 324 7.98 -39.44 24.40
C THR A 324 6.86 -38.96 23.50
N LEU A 325 5.60 -39.10 23.94
CA LEU A 325 4.42 -38.70 23.19
C LEU A 325 4.22 -37.18 23.23
N VAL A 326 3.98 -36.59 22.07
CA VAL A 326 3.82 -35.12 21.87
C VAL A 326 2.40 -34.77 21.42
N ASP A 327 1.43 -35.61 21.78
CA ASP A 327 0.02 -35.49 21.41
C ASP A 327 -0.89 -35.39 22.64
N GLU A 328 -2.19 -35.21 22.40
CA GLU A 328 -3.19 -34.96 23.43
C GLU A 328 -3.33 -36.09 24.45
N THR A 329 -2.88 -37.31 24.13
CA THR A 329 -2.99 -38.47 25.02
C THR A 329 -2.01 -38.40 26.19
N GLU A 330 -0.98 -37.56 26.09
CA GLU A 330 0.06 -37.39 27.11
C GLU A 330 -0.26 -36.18 28.01
N PRO A 331 -0.69 -36.35 29.27
CA PRO A 331 -1.05 -35.23 30.15
C PRO A 331 0.11 -34.25 30.38
N PHE A 332 1.36 -34.72 30.36
CA PHE A 332 2.54 -33.86 30.48
C PHE A 332 2.73 -32.94 29.27
N ALA A 333 2.16 -33.24 28.11
CA ALA A 333 2.25 -32.41 26.92
C ALA A 333 1.41 -31.13 27.00
N HIS A 334 0.38 -31.07 27.87
CA HIS A 334 -0.58 -29.96 27.96
C HIS A 334 -0.05 -28.75 28.75
N GLU A 335 -0.79 -27.63 28.70
CA GLU A 335 -0.63 -26.52 29.64
C GLU A 335 -0.97 -26.98 31.07
N LYS A 336 -0.03 -26.82 32.02
CA LYS A 336 -0.17 -27.36 33.39
C LYS A 336 -0.29 -26.32 34.49
N LEU A 337 0.10 -25.07 34.21
CA LEU A 337 0.07 -23.91 35.15
C LEU A 337 0.50 -24.26 36.60
N SER A 338 1.49 -25.13 36.73
CA SER A 338 1.98 -25.74 37.96
C SER A 338 3.45 -26.09 37.78
N PRO A 339 4.25 -26.37 38.83
CA PRO A 339 5.67 -26.72 38.73
C PRO A 339 5.92 -28.14 38.20
N LEU A 340 5.16 -28.56 37.19
CA LEU A 340 5.32 -29.77 36.41
C LEU A 340 5.99 -29.44 35.07
N LEU A 341 6.96 -30.24 34.66
CA LEU A 341 7.72 -30.03 33.42
C LEU A 341 7.87 -31.35 32.65
N ALA A 342 7.47 -31.37 31.39
CA ALA A 342 7.77 -32.50 30.51
C ALA A 342 9.22 -32.41 30.01
N MET A 343 9.94 -33.53 29.95
CA MET A 343 11.27 -33.60 29.38
C MET A 343 11.31 -34.61 28.24
N TYR A 344 11.57 -34.10 27.04
CA TYR A 344 11.62 -34.85 25.79
C TYR A 344 13.06 -34.97 25.29
N ARG A 345 13.38 -36.13 24.72
CA ARG A 345 14.64 -36.35 24.00
C ARG A 345 14.43 -36.12 22.50
N GLY A 346 15.20 -35.20 21.93
CA GLY A 346 15.30 -34.95 20.49
C GLY A 346 16.61 -35.53 19.94
N LYS A 347 16.61 -36.07 18.72
CA LYS A 347 17.82 -36.66 18.10
C LYS A 347 18.87 -35.60 17.78
N ASN A 348 18.42 -34.46 17.28
CA ASN A 348 19.20 -33.30 16.90
C ASN A 348 18.34 -32.05 17.02
N PHE A 349 18.89 -30.89 16.66
CA PHE A 349 18.18 -29.62 16.75
C PHE A 349 16.87 -29.63 15.94
N GLU A 350 16.88 -30.10 14.70
CA GLU A 350 15.72 -30.08 13.83
C GLU A 350 14.57 -30.95 14.35
N ASP A 351 14.86 -32.17 14.84
CA ASP A 351 13.88 -33.05 15.50
C ASP A 351 13.34 -32.42 16.79
N ALA A 352 14.19 -31.71 17.54
CA ALA A 352 13.76 -30.99 18.73
C ALA A 352 12.79 -29.85 18.41
N VAL A 353 13.04 -29.10 17.34
CA VAL A 353 12.14 -28.04 16.84
C VAL A 353 10.82 -28.63 16.33
N GLU A 354 10.85 -29.74 15.59
CA GLU A 354 9.62 -30.40 15.11
C GLU A 354 8.72 -30.85 16.27
N LYS A 355 9.31 -31.40 17.34
CA LYS A 355 8.57 -31.74 18.57
C LYS A 355 8.01 -30.49 19.25
N ALA A 356 8.80 -29.42 19.34
CA ALA A 356 8.36 -28.15 19.91
C ALA A 356 7.18 -27.55 19.14
N GLU A 357 7.21 -27.59 17.80
CA GLU A 357 6.11 -27.14 16.94
C GLU A 357 4.82 -27.90 17.24
N LYS A 358 4.88 -29.24 17.29
CA LYS A 358 3.71 -30.09 17.61
C LYS A 358 3.10 -29.76 18.97
N LEU A 359 3.93 -29.57 19.99
CA LEU A 359 3.48 -29.21 21.34
C LEU A 359 2.80 -27.85 21.37
N VAL A 360 3.32 -26.88 20.61
CA VAL A 360 2.70 -25.56 20.47
C VAL A 360 1.36 -25.66 19.76
N GLU A 361 1.28 -26.38 18.65
CA GLU A 361 0.03 -26.55 17.89
C GLU A 361 -1.09 -27.17 18.71
N MET A 362 -0.75 -28.06 19.65
CA MET A 362 -1.73 -28.74 20.50
C MET A 362 -2.45 -27.80 21.49
N GLY A 363 -1.75 -26.84 22.11
CA GLY A 363 -2.34 -26.09 23.23
C GLY A 363 -1.71 -24.74 23.56
N GLY A 364 -0.74 -24.28 22.76
CA GLY A 364 0.01 -23.04 23.01
C GLY A 364 0.19 -22.16 21.77
N ILE A 365 -0.56 -22.44 20.70
CA ILE A 365 -0.32 -21.87 19.39
C ILE A 365 -0.37 -20.34 19.45
N GLY A 366 0.66 -19.72 18.90
CA GLY A 366 0.79 -18.27 18.89
C GLY A 366 1.28 -17.65 20.19
N HIS A 367 1.35 -18.36 21.32
CA HIS A 367 1.72 -17.77 22.61
C HIS A 367 3.23 -17.50 22.73
N THR A 368 4.04 -18.48 23.12
CA THR A 368 5.49 -18.28 23.37
C THR A 368 6.25 -19.57 23.16
N SER A 369 7.48 -19.48 22.65
CA SER A 369 8.45 -20.57 22.60
C SER A 369 9.83 -20.05 23.02
N SER A 370 10.71 -20.94 23.46
CA SER A 370 12.06 -20.58 23.88
C SER A 370 13.14 -21.48 23.26
N LEU A 371 14.33 -20.93 23.07
CA LEU A 371 15.51 -21.65 22.59
C LEU A 371 16.72 -21.25 23.44
N TYR A 372 17.41 -22.24 23.99
CA TYR A 372 18.76 -22.08 24.52
C TYR A 372 19.77 -22.66 23.52
N THR A 373 20.68 -21.80 23.07
CA THR A 373 21.71 -22.06 22.07
C THR A 373 22.84 -21.03 22.26
N ASP A 374 23.97 -21.18 21.57
CA ASP A 374 24.93 -20.10 21.44
C ASP A 374 24.33 -18.97 20.58
N GLN A 375 23.85 -17.91 21.22
CA GLN A 375 23.07 -16.89 20.51
C GLN A 375 23.89 -16.14 19.46
N ASP A 376 25.20 -16.05 19.67
CA ASP A 376 26.09 -15.18 18.89
C ASP A 376 26.71 -15.95 17.72
N ASN A 377 26.92 -17.26 17.88
CA ASN A 377 27.54 -18.11 16.86
C ASN A 377 26.54 -19.00 16.08
N GLN A 378 25.31 -19.20 16.57
CA GLN A 378 24.29 -20.05 15.93
C GLN A 378 23.13 -19.23 15.33
N SER A 379 23.44 -18.17 14.59
CA SER A 379 22.42 -17.31 13.98
C SER A 379 21.45 -18.06 13.06
N GLU A 380 21.92 -19.08 12.35
CA GLU A 380 21.07 -19.90 11.46
C GLU A 380 20.07 -20.75 12.24
N ARG A 381 20.42 -21.24 13.45
CA ARG A 381 19.47 -21.95 14.32
C ARG A 381 18.40 -21.01 14.86
N ILE A 382 18.78 -19.78 15.23
CA ILE A 382 17.82 -18.77 15.66
C ILE A 382 16.85 -18.44 14.53
N LYS A 383 17.33 -18.23 13.30
CA LYS A 383 16.48 -18.00 12.13
C LYS A 383 15.56 -19.20 11.86
N TYR A 384 16.11 -20.41 11.86
CA TYR A 384 15.34 -21.64 11.66
C TYR A 384 14.23 -21.80 12.71
N PHE A 385 14.55 -21.59 13.99
CA PHE A 385 13.56 -21.62 15.07
C PHE A 385 12.51 -20.51 14.90
N GLY A 386 12.96 -19.31 14.53
CA GLY A 386 12.14 -18.14 14.19
C GLY A 386 11.09 -18.43 13.13
N ASP A 387 11.50 -19.04 12.03
CA ASP A 387 10.67 -19.33 10.86
C ASP A 387 9.70 -20.49 11.12
N LYS A 388 10.10 -21.46 11.95
CA LYS A 388 9.30 -22.67 12.24
C LYS A 388 8.26 -22.47 13.34
N MET A 389 8.63 -21.78 14.41
CA MET A 389 7.75 -21.69 15.58
C MET A 389 6.63 -20.67 15.36
N LYS A 390 5.39 -21.16 15.27
CA LYS A 390 4.17 -20.32 15.21
C LYS A 390 3.83 -19.72 16.58
N THR A 391 4.72 -18.88 17.11
CA THR A 391 4.56 -18.19 18.39
C THR A 391 4.92 -16.73 18.26
N ALA A 392 4.12 -15.83 18.84
CA ALA A 392 4.33 -14.39 18.79
C ALA A 392 5.57 -13.91 19.55
N ARG A 393 6.05 -14.72 20.52
CA ARG A 393 7.27 -14.45 21.28
C ARG A 393 8.19 -15.65 21.18
N ILE A 394 9.37 -15.42 20.64
CA ILE A 394 10.45 -16.40 20.54
C ILE A 394 11.58 -15.90 21.42
N LEU A 395 11.86 -16.66 22.47
CA LEU A 395 12.72 -16.25 23.56
C LEU A 395 14.06 -16.97 23.48
N ILE A 396 15.13 -16.23 23.13
CA ILE A 396 16.47 -16.80 22.99
C ILE A 396 17.26 -16.59 24.28
N ASN A 397 17.67 -17.68 24.93
CA ASN A 397 18.43 -17.67 26.18
C ASN A 397 17.79 -16.88 27.33
N THR A 398 16.45 -16.75 27.35
CA THR A 398 15.71 -16.07 28.42
C THR A 398 14.67 -16.98 29.07
N PRO A 399 14.46 -16.91 30.39
CA PRO A 399 13.39 -17.64 31.08
C PRO A 399 12.01 -17.17 30.61
N ALA A 400 11.09 -18.08 30.30
CA ALA A 400 9.88 -17.71 29.57
C ALA A 400 8.88 -16.88 30.38
N SER A 401 8.71 -17.13 31.68
CA SER A 401 7.82 -16.37 32.56
C SER A 401 8.20 -14.89 32.64
N GLN A 402 9.49 -14.59 32.76
CA GLN A 402 10.02 -13.22 32.88
C GLN A 402 10.31 -12.61 31.50
N GLY A 403 10.76 -13.40 30.53
CA GLY A 403 11.04 -12.95 29.17
C GLY A 403 9.77 -12.62 28.40
N GLY A 404 8.73 -13.45 28.49
CA GLY A 404 7.49 -13.27 27.74
C GLY A 404 6.71 -12.01 28.12
N ILE A 405 6.80 -11.59 29.39
CA ILE A 405 6.17 -10.34 29.86
C ILE A 405 6.93 -9.09 29.43
N GLY A 406 8.18 -9.19 28.94
CA GLY A 406 8.94 -8.09 28.36
C GLY A 406 9.83 -7.31 29.32
N ASP A 407 10.70 -6.47 28.74
CA ASP A 407 11.66 -5.52 29.36
C ASP A 407 12.76 -6.09 30.27
N LEU A 408 12.48 -7.11 31.08
CA LEU A 408 13.42 -7.65 32.08
C LEU A 408 14.72 -8.23 31.49
N TYR A 409 14.60 -8.99 30.41
CA TYR A 409 15.73 -9.62 29.71
C TYR A 409 15.95 -9.05 28.31
N ASN A 410 14.93 -8.42 27.74
CA ASN A 410 14.99 -7.76 26.43
C ASN A 410 14.18 -6.46 26.46
N PHE A 411 14.90 -5.35 26.48
CA PHE A 411 14.40 -3.98 26.66
C PHE A 411 13.53 -3.46 25.51
N LYS A 412 13.46 -4.17 24.38
CA LYS A 412 12.63 -3.79 23.23
C LYS A 412 11.35 -4.61 23.13
N LEU A 413 11.18 -5.65 23.94
CA LEU A 413 9.91 -6.35 24.07
C LEU A 413 9.02 -5.60 25.06
N SER A 414 7.87 -5.09 24.60
CA SER A 414 7.01 -4.23 25.40
C SER A 414 6.53 -4.93 26.69
N PRO A 415 6.65 -4.29 27.87
CA PRO A 415 6.22 -4.89 29.11
C PRO A 415 4.69 -5.00 29.16
N SER A 416 4.17 -6.20 29.45
CA SER A 416 2.74 -6.49 29.45
C SER A 416 2.38 -7.74 30.26
N LEU A 417 1.15 -7.79 30.75
CA LEU A 417 0.54 -8.99 31.36
C LEU A 417 -0.66 -9.51 30.55
N THR A 418 -0.81 -9.01 29.32
CA THR A 418 -1.80 -9.46 28.36
C THR A 418 -1.06 -9.72 27.05
N LEU A 419 -0.68 -10.99 26.85
CA LEU A 419 0.22 -11.43 25.79
C LEU A 419 -0.61 -11.96 24.62
N GLY A 420 -0.66 -11.20 23.52
CA GLY A 420 -1.46 -11.58 22.34
C GLY A 420 -0.88 -12.80 21.63
N CYS A 421 -1.73 -13.79 21.31
CA CYS A 421 -1.30 -15.02 20.63
C CYS A 421 -1.48 -14.99 19.11
N GLY A 422 -1.79 -13.82 18.54
CA GLY A 422 -2.06 -13.67 17.11
C GLY A 422 -3.31 -14.42 16.65
N SER A 423 -3.53 -14.39 15.34
CA SER A 423 -4.66 -15.08 14.71
C SER A 423 -4.61 -16.59 14.91
N TRP A 424 -3.42 -17.17 15.07
CA TRP A 424 -3.23 -18.58 15.41
C TRP A 424 -3.96 -18.98 16.70
N GLY A 425 -3.84 -18.18 17.76
CA GLY A 425 -4.53 -18.39 19.04
C GLY A 425 -5.96 -17.86 19.07
N GLY A 426 -6.53 -17.45 17.93
CA GLY A 426 -7.86 -16.85 17.86
C GLY A 426 -7.91 -15.42 18.40
N ASN A 427 -6.83 -14.66 18.29
CA ASN A 427 -6.75 -13.26 18.72
C ASN A 427 -6.49 -12.30 17.55
N SER A 428 -6.98 -11.06 17.66
CA SER A 428 -6.71 -9.97 16.72
C SER A 428 -5.31 -9.36 16.88
N ILE A 429 -4.57 -9.76 17.91
CA ILE A 429 -3.27 -9.18 18.26
C ILE A 429 -2.19 -10.24 18.49
N SER A 430 -1.02 -10.05 17.90
CA SER A 430 0.18 -10.90 18.04
C SER A 430 1.30 -10.22 18.84
N GLU A 431 0.98 -9.18 19.60
CA GLU A 431 1.96 -8.40 20.36
C GLU A 431 1.68 -8.45 21.87
N ASN A 432 2.64 -7.98 22.66
CA ASN A 432 2.40 -7.62 24.05
C ASN A 432 1.52 -6.37 24.08
N VAL A 433 0.35 -6.46 24.71
CA VAL A 433 -0.60 -5.35 24.72
C VAL A 433 -0.01 -4.18 25.51
N GLY A 434 -0.01 -2.97 24.91
CA GLY A 434 0.23 -1.70 25.59
C GLY A 434 -0.77 -0.60 25.20
N PRO A 435 -0.52 0.66 25.61
CA PRO A 435 -1.39 1.82 25.38
C PRO A 435 -1.79 2.06 23.92
N LYS A 436 -0.88 1.80 22.96
CA LYS A 436 -1.16 2.02 21.52
C LYS A 436 -2.37 1.25 21.00
N HIS A 437 -2.73 0.13 21.63
CA HIS A 437 -3.89 -0.68 21.26
C HIS A 437 -5.21 -0.18 21.87
N LEU A 438 -5.15 0.79 22.79
CA LEU A 438 -6.29 1.36 23.48
C LEU A 438 -6.64 2.78 22.97
N ILE A 439 -6.15 3.13 21.78
CA ILE A 439 -6.32 4.46 21.16
C ILE A 439 -6.91 4.30 19.76
N ASN A 440 -7.84 5.18 19.40
CA ASN A 440 -8.22 5.45 18.02
C ASN A 440 -7.26 6.47 17.42
N MET A 441 -6.66 6.13 16.27
CA MET A 441 -5.89 7.10 15.48
C MET A 441 -6.78 7.67 14.37
N LYS A 442 -6.90 9.00 14.32
CA LYS A 442 -7.53 9.70 13.20
C LYS A 442 -6.49 10.51 12.44
N THR A 443 -6.61 10.52 11.11
CA THR A 443 -5.70 11.25 10.23
C THR A 443 -6.46 12.39 9.58
N VAL A 444 -6.03 13.63 9.82
CA VAL A 444 -6.41 14.78 9.00
C VAL A 444 -5.53 14.76 7.77
N ALA A 445 -6.13 14.62 6.58
CA ALA A 445 -5.43 14.64 5.30
C ALA A 445 -5.82 15.90 4.52
N LYS A 446 -4.87 16.85 4.38
CA LYS A 446 -5.07 18.05 3.58
C LYS A 446 -4.98 17.72 2.09
N ARG A 447 -5.65 18.50 1.23
CA ARG A 447 -5.48 18.41 -0.22
C ARG A 447 -4.01 18.70 -0.57
N ALA A 448 -3.36 17.75 -1.23
CA ALA A 448 -2.06 17.96 -1.87
C ALA A 448 -2.24 17.90 -3.39
N GLU A 449 -1.71 18.88 -4.10
CA GLU A 449 -1.70 18.90 -5.56
C GLU A 449 -0.72 17.84 -6.05
N ASN A 450 -1.13 17.04 -7.04
CA ASN A 450 -0.29 15.97 -7.55
C ASN A 450 0.93 16.60 -8.23
N MET A 451 2.10 16.03 -7.99
CA MET A 451 3.35 16.58 -8.48
C MET A 451 3.40 16.42 -10.01
N LEU A 452 3.64 17.53 -10.71
CA LEU A 452 3.85 17.56 -12.17
C LEU A 452 5.33 17.67 -12.53
N TRP A 453 5.61 17.69 -13.83
CA TRP A 453 6.96 17.71 -14.37
C TRP A 453 6.98 18.44 -15.71
N HIS A 454 8.19 18.87 -16.10
CA HIS A 454 8.49 19.34 -17.44
C HIS A 454 9.75 18.60 -17.91
N LYS A 455 9.54 17.42 -18.48
CA LYS A 455 10.60 16.50 -18.91
C LYS A 455 10.64 16.45 -20.43
N LEU A 456 11.83 16.60 -20.98
CA LEU A 456 12.11 16.70 -22.41
C LEU A 456 13.41 15.96 -22.73
N PRO A 457 13.72 15.74 -24.02
CA PRO A 457 15.07 15.41 -24.45
C PRO A 457 16.08 16.40 -23.87
N LYS A 458 17.28 15.92 -23.54
CA LYS A 458 18.33 16.77 -22.96
C LYS A 458 18.80 17.82 -23.96
N SER A 459 18.86 17.44 -25.24
CA SER A 459 19.29 18.30 -26.34
C SER A 459 18.18 18.40 -27.39
N ILE A 460 17.74 19.61 -27.71
CA ILE A 460 16.79 19.88 -28.79
C ILE A 460 17.45 20.89 -29.73
N TYR A 461 17.85 20.42 -30.91
CA TYR A 461 18.45 21.23 -31.96
C TYR A 461 17.41 21.56 -33.02
N PHE A 462 17.36 22.81 -33.44
CA PHE A 462 16.42 23.31 -34.43
C PHE A 462 17.09 24.36 -35.30
N ARG A 463 16.42 24.73 -36.41
CA ARG A 463 16.88 25.57 -37.54
C ARG A 463 17.34 24.77 -38.75
N ARG A 464 17.33 25.44 -39.90
CA ARG A 464 17.83 24.89 -41.15
C ARG A 464 19.33 24.61 -41.06
N GLY A 465 19.73 23.39 -41.41
CA GLY A 465 21.13 22.96 -41.43
C GLY A 465 21.65 22.52 -40.06
N SER A 466 20.78 22.28 -39.08
CA SER A 466 21.16 21.78 -37.77
C SER A 466 21.58 20.31 -37.78
N LEU A 467 21.16 19.52 -38.78
CA LEU A 467 21.44 18.08 -38.85
C LEU A 467 22.93 17.73 -38.73
N PRO A 468 23.85 18.24 -39.57
CA PRO A 468 25.26 17.89 -39.47
C PRO A 468 25.89 18.34 -38.15
N VAL A 469 25.51 19.52 -37.65
CA VAL A 469 26.03 20.09 -36.40
C VAL A 469 25.62 19.26 -35.19
N ALA A 470 24.36 18.80 -35.15
CA ALA A 470 23.86 17.96 -34.06
C ALA A 470 24.44 16.54 -34.10
N LEU A 471 24.63 15.97 -35.30
CA LEU A 471 25.23 14.63 -35.44
C LEU A 471 26.72 14.59 -35.11
N GLU A 472 27.44 15.72 -35.17
CA GLU A 472 28.81 15.83 -34.65
C GLU A 472 28.87 15.56 -33.14
N GLU A 473 27.85 15.94 -32.38
CA GLU A 473 27.75 15.64 -30.94
C GLU A 473 27.63 14.14 -30.69
N VAL A 474 26.91 13.40 -31.55
CA VAL A 474 26.80 11.93 -31.45
C VAL A 474 28.18 11.27 -31.53
N ALA A 475 29.05 11.77 -32.40
CA ALA A 475 30.44 11.31 -32.51
C ALA A 475 31.30 11.76 -31.31
N THR A 476 31.13 13.00 -30.86
CA THR A 476 31.83 13.58 -29.71
C THR A 476 31.51 12.84 -28.41
N ASP A 477 30.26 12.36 -28.29
CA ASP A 477 29.77 11.51 -27.20
C ASP A 477 30.33 10.08 -27.23
N GLY A 478 31.11 9.73 -28.26
CA GLY A 478 31.86 8.49 -28.35
C GLY A 478 31.15 7.34 -29.07
N ALA A 479 29.99 7.56 -29.69
CA ALA A 479 29.28 6.52 -30.43
C ALA A 479 30.13 5.98 -31.59
N LYS A 480 30.07 4.66 -31.83
CA LYS A 480 30.80 3.99 -32.92
C LYS A 480 29.89 3.30 -33.92
N ARG A 481 28.70 2.88 -33.49
CA ARG A 481 27.75 2.11 -34.29
C ARG A 481 26.36 2.76 -34.21
N ALA A 482 25.87 3.22 -35.35
CA ALA A 482 24.59 3.90 -35.49
C ALA A 482 23.58 3.04 -36.24
N PHE A 483 22.41 2.83 -35.65
CA PHE A 483 21.30 2.13 -36.29
C PHE A 483 20.21 3.13 -36.66
N ILE A 484 19.98 3.33 -37.96
CA ILE A 484 19.05 4.32 -38.47
C ILE A 484 17.72 3.63 -38.79
N VAL A 485 16.64 4.05 -38.14
CA VAL A 485 15.27 3.56 -38.36
C VAL A 485 14.51 4.59 -39.19
N THR A 486 13.96 4.19 -40.33
CA THR A 486 13.26 5.07 -41.28
C THR A 486 12.20 4.30 -42.06
N ASP A 487 11.43 4.98 -42.92
CA ASP A 487 10.58 4.35 -43.93
C ASP A 487 11.29 4.22 -45.30
N ARG A 488 10.67 3.46 -46.20
CA ARG A 488 11.16 3.24 -47.57
C ARG A 488 11.22 4.52 -48.41
N PHE A 489 10.31 5.47 -48.18
CA PHE A 489 10.24 6.69 -48.98
C PHE A 489 11.46 7.58 -48.72
N LEU A 490 11.80 7.81 -47.45
CA LEU A 490 12.96 8.59 -47.04
C LEU A 490 14.28 7.91 -47.45
N PHE A 491 14.33 6.58 -47.34
CA PHE A 491 15.49 5.80 -47.80
C PHE A 491 15.70 5.95 -49.32
N ASN A 492 14.66 5.69 -50.12
CA ASN A 492 14.76 5.70 -51.59
C ASN A 492 15.00 7.10 -52.17
N ASN A 493 14.59 8.17 -51.47
CA ASN A 493 14.77 9.55 -51.92
C ASN A 493 16.03 10.23 -51.33
N GLY A 494 16.93 9.48 -50.70
CA GLY A 494 18.25 9.97 -50.28
C GLY A 494 18.25 10.86 -49.02
N TYR A 495 17.18 10.85 -48.22
CA TYR A 495 17.17 11.56 -46.93
C TYR A 495 18.12 10.88 -45.93
N THR A 496 18.12 9.54 -45.92
CA THR A 496 19.02 8.74 -45.07
C THR A 496 20.49 8.93 -45.45
N ASP A 497 20.79 9.16 -46.74
CA ASP A 497 22.16 9.37 -47.21
C ASP A 497 22.80 10.61 -46.58
N GLN A 498 22.03 11.66 -46.34
CA GLN A 498 22.52 12.86 -45.65
C GLN A 498 23.01 12.53 -44.23
N VAL A 499 22.25 11.72 -43.50
CA VAL A 499 22.61 11.25 -42.14
C VAL A 499 23.83 10.33 -42.18
N ILE A 500 23.82 9.34 -43.10
CA ILE A 500 24.91 8.38 -43.26
C ILE A 500 26.23 9.08 -43.59
N ASN A 501 26.22 10.04 -44.52
CA ASN A 501 27.42 10.75 -44.95
C ASN A 501 28.05 11.53 -43.80
N VAL A 502 27.24 12.20 -42.97
CA VAL A 502 27.74 12.90 -41.78
C VAL A 502 28.33 11.91 -40.78
N LEU A 503 27.62 10.83 -40.44
CA LEU A 503 28.10 9.83 -39.47
C LEU A 503 29.39 9.15 -39.95
N LYS A 504 29.46 8.75 -41.22
CA LYS A 504 30.66 8.13 -41.81
C LYS A 504 31.85 9.08 -41.85
N SER A 505 31.63 10.38 -42.08
CA SER A 505 32.72 11.37 -42.02
C SER A 505 33.36 11.49 -40.63
N HIS A 506 32.65 11.07 -39.59
CA HIS A 506 33.13 10.99 -38.20
C HIS A 506 33.56 9.56 -37.79
N GLY A 507 33.64 8.62 -38.74
CA GLY A 507 34.09 7.25 -38.49
C GLY A 507 33.08 6.34 -37.79
N ILE A 508 31.79 6.64 -37.89
CA ILE A 508 30.71 5.83 -37.30
C ILE A 508 30.21 4.81 -38.33
N GLU A 509 30.12 3.53 -37.94
CA GLU A 509 29.49 2.48 -38.74
C GLU A 509 27.97 2.63 -38.71
N THR A 510 27.32 2.48 -39.86
CA THR A 510 25.86 2.71 -39.99
C THR A 510 25.16 1.49 -40.55
N GLU A 511 24.05 1.09 -39.94
CA GLU A 511 23.07 0.14 -40.48
C GLU A 511 21.70 0.83 -40.60
N VAL A 512 20.92 0.51 -41.62
CA VAL A 512 19.62 1.17 -41.86
C VAL A 512 18.49 0.14 -41.89
N PHE A 513 17.49 0.33 -41.05
CA PHE A 513 16.23 -0.38 -41.10
C PHE A 513 15.15 0.53 -41.70
N PHE A 514 14.72 0.22 -42.92
CA PHE A 514 13.79 1.04 -43.71
C PHE A 514 12.43 0.35 -43.98
N GLU A 515 12.13 -0.75 -43.29
CA GLU A 515 10.87 -1.51 -43.45
C GLU A 515 9.71 -0.94 -42.62
N VAL A 516 9.86 0.25 -42.01
CA VAL A 516 8.78 0.87 -41.25
C VAL A 516 7.72 1.43 -42.20
N GLU A 517 6.47 1.07 -41.95
CA GLU A 517 5.30 1.54 -42.67
C GLU A 517 4.46 2.49 -41.79
N ALA A 518 3.46 3.15 -42.39
CA ALA A 518 2.47 3.90 -41.62
C ALA A 518 1.77 2.95 -40.63
N ASP A 519 1.48 3.42 -39.41
CA ASP A 519 0.90 2.60 -38.33
C ASP A 519 1.73 1.33 -38.00
N PRO A 520 2.97 1.49 -37.51
CA PRO A 520 3.94 0.42 -37.42
C PRO A 520 3.45 -0.71 -36.52
N THR A 521 3.73 -1.94 -36.92
CA THR A 521 3.27 -3.11 -36.18
C THR A 521 4.34 -3.71 -35.28
N LEU A 522 3.91 -4.48 -34.28
CA LEU A 522 4.81 -5.15 -33.35
C LEU A 522 5.78 -6.12 -34.07
N GLY A 523 5.35 -6.76 -35.16
CA GLY A 523 6.18 -7.61 -36.00
C GLY A 523 7.34 -6.86 -36.64
N ILE A 524 7.11 -5.64 -37.14
CA ILE A 524 8.17 -4.77 -37.67
C ILE A 524 9.13 -4.34 -36.55
N VAL A 525 8.60 -4.01 -35.37
CA VAL A 525 9.41 -3.67 -34.20
C VAL A 525 10.33 -4.82 -33.79
N ARG A 526 9.82 -6.06 -33.74
CA ARG A 526 10.64 -7.24 -33.41
C ARG A 526 11.75 -7.47 -34.43
N LYS A 527 11.45 -7.37 -35.72
CA LYS A 527 12.47 -7.47 -36.79
C LYS A 527 13.56 -6.42 -36.64
N GLY A 528 13.19 -5.17 -36.37
CA GLY A 528 14.16 -4.09 -36.14
C GLY A 528 15.04 -4.36 -34.91
N ALA A 529 14.43 -4.81 -33.80
CA ALA A 529 15.16 -5.17 -32.59
C ALA A 529 16.12 -6.36 -32.81
N GLU A 530 15.71 -7.39 -33.57
CA GLU A 530 16.58 -8.51 -33.96
C GLU A 530 17.81 -8.03 -34.74
N GLN A 531 17.62 -7.11 -35.70
CA GLN A 531 18.73 -6.51 -36.43
C GLN A 531 19.62 -5.65 -35.51
N MET A 532 19.05 -4.92 -34.55
CA MET A 532 19.83 -4.20 -33.54
C MET A 532 20.64 -5.14 -32.64
N HIS A 533 20.11 -6.33 -32.29
CA HIS A 533 20.87 -7.32 -31.50
C HIS A 533 22.07 -7.89 -32.27
N LEU A 534 21.95 -8.05 -33.59
CA LEU A 534 23.06 -8.47 -34.45
C LEU A 534 24.07 -7.34 -34.66
N PHE A 535 23.59 -6.13 -34.96
CA PHE A 535 24.43 -4.98 -35.26
C PHE A 535 25.03 -4.34 -33.99
N LYS A 536 24.40 -4.47 -32.82
CA LYS A 536 24.84 -3.89 -31.53
C LYS A 536 25.17 -2.40 -31.62
N PRO A 537 24.17 -1.53 -31.92
CA PRO A 537 24.40 -0.09 -31.98
C PRO A 537 24.67 0.52 -30.60
N ASP A 538 25.47 1.58 -30.57
CA ASP A 538 25.64 2.48 -29.41
C ASP A 538 24.70 3.69 -29.50
N VAL A 539 24.10 3.91 -30.67
CA VAL A 539 23.10 4.97 -30.90
C VAL A 539 22.06 4.51 -31.92
N ILE A 540 20.80 4.79 -31.63
CA ILE A 540 19.66 4.56 -32.52
C ILE A 540 19.18 5.93 -33.01
N LEU A 541 19.03 6.09 -34.32
CA LEU A 541 18.54 7.31 -34.94
C LEU A 541 17.20 7.02 -35.61
N ALA A 542 16.11 7.61 -35.13
CA ALA A 542 14.85 7.59 -35.86
C ALA A 542 14.78 8.77 -36.82
N LEU A 543 14.74 8.50 -38.12
CA LEU A 543 14.54 9.50 -39.17
C LEU A 543 13.13 9.35 -39.74
N GLY A 544 12.31 10.40 -39.61
CA GLY A 544 11.00 10.44 -40.26
C GLY A 544 9.90 11.10 -39.46
N GLY A 545 8.67 10.61 -39.62
CA GLY A 545 7.50 11.03 -38.84
C GLY A 545 7.22 10.12 -37.63
N GLY A 546 5.95 10.11 -37.19
CA GLY A 546 5.52 9.31 -36.02
C GLY A 546 5.87 7.83 -36.15
N SER A 547 5.61 7.20 -37.30
CA SER A 547 5.85 5.76 -37.46
C SER A 547 7.31 5.33 -37.24
N PRO A 548 8.34 5.90 -37.92
CA PRO A 548 9.73 5.55 -37.63
C PRO A 548 10.16 5.85 -36.19
N MET A 549 9.72 6.99 -35.62
CA MET A 549 10.09 7.37 -34.26
C MET A 549 9.48 6.46 -33.20
N ASP A 550 8.20 6.15 -33.32
CA ASP A 550 7.48 5.30 -32.38
C ASP A 550 7.98 3.86 -32.45
N ALA A 551 8.18 3.33 -33.67
CA ALA A 551 8.75 2.01 -33.87
C ALA A 551 10.17 1.91 -33.28
N ALA A 552 11.03 2.91 -33.53
CA ALA A 552 12.39 2.92 -33.02
C ALA A 552 12.46 2.98 -31.49
N LYS A 553 11.58 3.74 -30.83
CA LYS A 553 11.51 3.77 -29.36
C LYS A 553 11.20 2.40 -28.77
N ILE A 554 10.30 1.63 -29.39
CA ILE A 554 9.98 0.29 -28.91
C ILE A 554 11.06 -0.72 -29.31
N MET A 555 11.68 -0.58 -30.49
CA MET A 555 12.86 -1.36 -30.87
C MET A 555 14.00 -1.14 -29.86
N TRP A 556 14.18 0.09 -29.39
CA TRP A 556 15.14 0.44 -28.36
C TRP A 556 14.87 -0.29 -27.05
N VAL A 557 13.61 -0.34 -26.59
CA VAL A 557 13.21 -1.16 -25.42
C VAL A 557 13.57 -2.62 -25.62
N MET A 558 13.17 -3.22 -26.74
CA MET A 558 13.43 -4.64 -27.02
C MET A 558 14.93 -4.94 -27.23
N TYR A 559 15.70 -3.96 -27.65
CA TYR A 559 17.15 -4.06 -27.79
C TYR A 559 17.84 -4.02 -26.42
N GLU A 560 17.48 -3.07 -25.55
CA GLU A 560 18.08 -2.97 -24.21
C GLU A 560 17.59 -4.10 -23.29
N HIS A 561 16.30 -4.40 -23.35
CA HIS A 561 15.56 -5.28 -22.46
C HIS A 561 14.68 -6.27 -23.26
N PRO A 562 15.26 -7.28 -23.93
CA PRO A 562 14.52 -8.25 -24.74
C PRO A 562 13.52 -9.10 -23.93
N GLU A 563 13.66 -9.14 -22.60
CA GLU A 563 12.75 -9.80 -21.67
C GLU A 563 11.39 -9.10 -21.51
N THR A 564 11.24 -7.86 -21.98
CA THR A 564 9.99 -7.12 -21.80
C THR A 564 8.84 -7.72 -22.61
N HIS A 565 7.70 -7.91 -21.96
CA HIS A 565 6.46 -8.32 -22.63
C HIS A 565 5.68 -7.08 -23.07
N PHE A 566 5.38 -7.00 -24.37
CA PHE A 566 4.69 -5.85 -24.96
C PHE A 566 3.33 -5.54 -24.30
N GLU A 567 2.58 -6.58 -23.95
CA GLU A 567 1.27 -6.45 -23.28
C GLU A 567 1.38 -5.69 -21.94
N GLU A 568 2.46 -5.89 -21.19
CA GLU A 568 2.71 -5.20 -19.92
C GLU A 568 3.11 -3.74 -20.14
N LEU A 569 3.91 -3.47 -21.18
CA LEU A 569 4.33 -2.11 -21.57
C LEU A 569 3.13 -1.27 -22.04
N ALA A 570 2.19 -1.90 -22.74
CA ALA A 570 0.99 -1.32 -23.33
C ALA A 570 -0.19 -1.19 -22.33
N LEU A 571 -0.01 -1.62 -21.07
CA LEU A 571 -1.05 -1.53 -20.07
C LEU A 571 -1.37 -0.06 -19.75
N ARG A 572 -2.67 0.27 -19.83
CA ARG A 572 -3.21 1.58 -19.46
C ARG A 572 -2.96 1.86 -17.99
N PHE A 573 -2.85 3.14 -17.64
CA PHE A 573 -2.58 3.60 -16.30
C PHE A 573 -3.38 4.84 -15.93
N MET A 574 -3.64 4.99 -14.63
CA MET A 574 -4.29 6.18 -14.08
C MET A 574 -3.28 7.32 -13.82
N ASP A 575 -2.03 7.00 -13.46
CA ASP A 575 -0.95 7.94 -13.21
C ASP A 575 0.37 7.33 -13.72
N ILE A 576 1.10 8.04 -14.58
CA ILE A 576 2.33 7.56 -15.23
C ILE A 576 3.44 7.20 -14.23
N ARG A 577 3.41 7.73 -13.01
CA ARG A 577 4.38 7.42 -11.95
C ARG A 577 3.95 6.27 -11.05
N LYS A 578 2.69 5.87 -11.08
CA LYS A 578 2.10 4.79 -10.24
C LYS A 578 1.70 3.58 -11.06
N ARG A 579 2.33 3.39 -12.22
CA ARG A 579 2.08 2.27 -13.13
C ARG A 579 2.38 0.95 -12.45
N ILE A 580 1.61 -0.07 -12.82
CA ILE A 580 1.83 -1.46 -12.37
C ILE A 580 3.15 -1.97 -12.96
N TYR A 581 3.37 -1.74 -14.25
CA TYR A 581 4.62 -2.03 -14.93
C TYR A 581 5.47 -0.76 -15.02
N LYS A 582 6.65 -0.78 -14.39
CA LYS A 582 7.63 0.30 -14.46
C LYS A 582 8.59 0.01 -15.61
N PHE A 583 8.74 0.96 -16.53
CA PHE A 583 9.71 0.81 -17.62
C PHE A 583 11.13 0.64 -17.06
N PRO A 584 11.94 -0.24 -17.67
CA PRO A 584 13.31 -0.41 -17.26
C PRO A 584 14.11 0.86 -17.55
N LYS A 585 15.30 0.95 -16.95
CA LYS A 585 16.19 2.09 -17.17
C LYS A 585 16.79 1.99 -18.57
N MET A 586 16.35 2.87 -19.46
CA MET A 586 16.84 2.99 -20.83
C MET A 586 18.14 3.80 -20.93
N GLY A 587 18.84 3.69 -22.06
CA GLY A 587 20.05 4.44 -22.38
C GLY A 587 21.33 3.78 -21.90
N MET A 588 21.30 2.47 -21.63
CA MET A 588 22.45 1.70 -21.14
C MET A 588 23.25 1.07 -22.29
N LYS A 589 22.57 0.61 -23.35
CA LYS A 589 23.23 0.03 -24.53
C LYS A 589 23.34 1.04 -25.68
N ALA A 590 22.27 1.81 -25.91
CA ALA A 590 22.23 2.80 -26.96
C ALA A 590 21.54 4.08 -26.50
N LYS A 591 21.98 5.24 -27.03
CA LYS A 591 21.20 6.47 -26.95
C LYS A 591 20.12 6.51 -28.02
N MET A 592 19.03 7.23 -27.77
CA MET A 592 17.96 7.43 -28.74
C MET A 592 17.98 8.86 -29.28
N VAL A 593 18.22 9.03 -30.58
CA VAL A 593 18.20 10.31 -31.29
C VAL A 593 17.02 10.34 -32.25
N ALA A 594 16.21 11.39 -32.22
CA ALA A 594 15.08 11.56 -33.11
C ALA A 594 15.33 12.71 -34.09
N ILE A 595 15.21 12.44 -35.39
CA ILE A 595 15.32 13.41 -36.49
C ILE A 595 13.98 13.45 -37.20
N THR A 596 13.23 14.53 -36.99
CA THR A 596 11.87 14.63 -37.53
C THR A 596 11.86 15.21 -38.94
N THR A 597 11.07 14.60 -39.82
CA THR A 597 10.80 15.07 -41.20
C THR A 597 9.31 15.33 -41.41
N THR A 598 8.50 15.29 -40.35
CA THR A 598 7.05 15.50 -40.41
C THR A 598 6.63 16.55 -39.38
N SER A 599 6.01 17.63 -39.83
CA SER A 599 5.56 18.73 -38.95
C SER A 599 4.18 18.46 -38.33
N GLY A 600 4.07 17.50 -37.40
CA GLY A 600 2.81 17.26 -36.70
C GLY A 600 2.88 16.34 -35.50
N THR A 601 3.66 15.27 -35.60
CA THR A 601 3.71 14.18 -34.60
C THR A 601 4.23 14.60 -33.22
N GLY A 602 5.28 15.42 -33.14
CA GLY A 602 5.92 15.75 -31.87
C GLY A 602 6.63 14.57 -31.17
N SER A 603 6.61 13.36 -31.74
CA SER A 603 7.24 12.16 -31.17
C SER A 603 8.74 12.34 -30.89
N GLU A 604 9.41 13.30 -31.54
CA GLU A 604 10.81 13.62 -31.27
C GLU A 604 11.08 14.13 -29.85
N VAL A 605 10.07 14.67 -29.16
CA VAL A 605 10.22 15.24 -27.80
C VAL A 605 9.34 14.58 -26.74
N THR A 606 8.48 13.64 -27.13
CA THR A 606 7.46 13.09 -26.22
C THR A 606 7.80 11.67 -25.74
N PRO A 607 7.25 11.25 -24.59
CA PRO A 607 7.36 9.87 -24.10
C PRO A 607 6.44 8.88 -24.85
N PHE A 608 5.66 9.34 -25.83
CA PHE A 608 4.67 8.50 -26.50
C PHE A 608 5.29 7.69 -27.63
N ALA A 609 4.78 6.47 -27.79
CA ALA A 609 5.03 5.62 -28.95
C ALA A 609 3.76 4.83 -29.24
N VAL A 610 3.25 4.90 -30.45
CA VAL A 610 2.06 4.15 -30.89
C VAL A 610 2.50 3.01 -31.79
N VAL A 611 2.13 1.79 -31.44
CA VAL A 611 2.33 0.62 -32.29
C VAL A 611 1.06 -0.23 -32.33
N THR A 612 0.83 -0.89 -33.45
CA THR A 612 -0.31 -1.78 -33.67
C THR A 612 0.08 -3.21 -33.37
N ASP A 613 -0.76 -3.93 -32.63
CA ASP A 613 -0.63 -5.38 -32.51
C ASP A 613 -1.17 -6.05 -33.78
N ASP A 614 -0.29 -6.80 -34.47
CA ASP A 614 -0.61 -7.54 -35.69
C ASP A 614 -1.77 -8.53 -35.53
N ILE A 615 -1.98 -9.04 -34.31
CA ILE A 615 -2.97 -10.10 -34.03
C ILE A 615 -4.35 -9.49 -33.78
N THR A 616 -4.42 -8.50 -32.89
CA THR A 616 -5.71 -7.90 -32.48
C THR A 616 -6.11 -6.70 -33.34
N GLY A 617 -5.18 -6.13 -34.11
CA GLY A 617 -5.37 -4.88 -34.84
C GLY A 617 -5.49 -3.64 -33.95
N GLN A 618 -5.31 -3.78 -32.62
CA GLN A 618 -5.40 -2.66 -31.70
C GLN A 618 -4.13 -1.82 -31.71
N LYS A 619 -4.31 -0.50 -31.80
CA LYS A 619 -3.25 0.49 -31.55
C LYS A 619 -3.08 0.71 -30.05
N TYR A 620 -1.88 0.44 -29.56
CA TYR A 620 -1.50 0.68 -28.18
C TYR A 620 -0.63 1.93 -28.08
N PRO A 621 -1.14 3.03 -27.51
CA PRO A 621 -0.31 4.18 -27.16
C PRO A 621 0.45 3.88 -25.88
N LEU A 622 1.75 3.61 -26.01
CA LEU A 622 2.67 3.50 -24.88
C LEU A 622 3.14 4.90 -24.47
N ALA A 623 3.28 5.12 -23.17
CA ALA A 623 3.75 6.39 -22.65
C ALA A 623 4.64 6.18 -21.42
N ASP A 624 5.94 6.45 -21.56
CA ASP A 624 6.87 6.51 -20.44
C ASP A 624 8.04 7.46 -20.76
N TYR A 625 8.47 8.29 -19.80
CA TYR A 625 9.62 9.19 -20.01
C TYR A 625 10.94 8.44 -20.20
N ALA A 626 10.99 7.15 -19.89
CA ALA A 626 12.09 6.29 -20.31
C ALA A 626 12.22 6.17 -21.84
N LEU A 627 11.14 6.42 -22.60
CA LEU A 627 11.10 6.40 -24.07
C LEU A 627 11.38 7.76 -24.71
N THR A 628 11.51 8.82 -23.91
CA THR A 628 11.84 10.14 -24.45
C THR A 628 13.21 10.07 -25.13
N PRO A 629 13.36 10.54 -26.39
CA PRO A 629 14.65 10.59 -27.03
C PRO A 629 15.66 11.37 -26.18
N ASP A 630 16.93 10.94 -26.18
CA ASP A 630 18.01 11.68 -25.53
C ASP A 630 18.29 13.00 -26.24
N MET A 631 18.13 13.01 -27.56
CA MET A 631 18.33 14.17 -28.44
C MET A 631 17.23 14.24 -29.50
N ALA A 632 16.71 15.44 -29.73
CA ALA A 632 15.80 15.76 -30.83
C ALA A 632 16.45 16.72 -31.82
N ILE A 633 16.34 16.44 -33.12
CA ILE A 633 16.84 17.26 -34.22
C ILE A 633 15.67 17.63 -35.13
N VAL A 634 15.41 18.93 -35.22
CA VAL A 634 14.27 19.54 -35.93
C VAL A 634 14.81 20.45 -37.04
N ASP A 635 15.42 19.82 -38.06
CA ASP A 635 16.00 20.54 -39.19
C ASP A 635 14.93 20.81 -40.26
N ALA A 636 14.58 22.09 -40.43
CA ALA A 636 13.55 22.47 -41.38
C ALA A 636 13.91 22.22 -42.86
N ASN A 637 15.17 21.94 -43.20
CA ASN A 637 15.50 21.52 -44.56
C ASN A 637 14.84 20.20 -44.94
N LEU A 638 14.55 19.32 -43.97
CA LEU A 638 13.97 18.00 -44.22
C LEU A 638 12.46 18.04 -44.53
N VAL A 639 11.83 19.21 -44.41
CA VAL A 639 10.36 19.38 -44.58
C VAL A 639 9.97 20.22 -45.79
N MET A 640 10.94 20.74 -46.55
CA MET A 640 10.68 21.70 -47.63
C MET A 640 9.86 21.07 -48.77
N ASP A 641 10.14 19.81 -49.09
CA ASP A 641 9.50 19.09 -50.20
C ASP A 641 8.31 18.20 -49.76
N MET A 642 7.86 18.32 -48.50
CA MET A 642 6.69 17.57 -48.03
C MET A 642 5.43 17.91 -48.85
N PRO A 643 4.62 16.91 -49.21
CA PRO A 643 3.39 17.12 -49.96
C PRO A 643 2.37 17.95 -49.16
N LYS A 644 1.45 18.59 -49.90
CA LYS A 644 0.39 19.42 -49.32
C LYS A 644 -0.45 18.70 -48.27
N SER A 645 -0.82 17.45 -48.54
CA SER A 645 -1.61 16.62 -47.61
C SER A 645 -0.90 16.44 -46.26
N LEU A 646 0.38 16.06 -46.28
CA LEU A 646 1.17 15.87 -45.06
C LEU A 646 1.39 17.18 -44.30
N CYS A 647 1.58 18.30 -45.01
CA CYS A 647 1.62 19.63 -44.40
C CYS A 647 0.31 19.98 -43.68
N ALA A 648 -0.83 19.72 -44.32
CA ALA A 648 -2.14 20.01 -43.75
C ALA A 648 -2.45 19.12 -42.53
N PHE A 649 -2.30 17.80 -42.69
CA PHE A 649 -2.62 16.85 -41.63
C PHE A 649 -1.69 17.04 -40.44
N GLY A 650 -0.38 17.17 -40.66
CA GLY A 650 0.58 17.41 -39.58
C GLY A 650 0.35 18.75 -38.88
N GLY A 651 0.11 19.82 -39.63
CA GLY A 651 -0.14 21.13 -39.04
C GLY A 651 -1.41 21.17 -38.17
N LEU A 652 -2.50 20.53 -38.63
CA LEU A 652 -3.75 20.45 -37.87
C LEU A 652 -3.69 19.49 -36.69
N ASP A 653 -2.86 18.46 -36.79
CA ASP A 653 -2.51 17.59 -35.66
C ASP A 653 -1.82 18.41 -34.56
N ALA A 654 -0.81 19.19 -34.92
CA ALA A 654 -0.13 20.10 -33.99
C ALA A 654 -1.05 21.17 -33.39
N VAL A 655 -2.05 21.66 -34.14
CA VAL A 655 -3.11 22.53 -33.59
C VAL A 655 -3.88 21.78 -32.51
N THR A 656 -4.29 20.55 -32.77
CA THR A 656 -5.05 19.72 -31.82
C THR A 656 -4.22 19.37 -30.59
N HIS A 657 -2.94 18.99 -30.77
CA HIS A 657 -1.98 18.77 -29.69
C HIS A 657 -1.93 19.96 -28.72
N ALA A 658 -1.76 21.17 -29.24
CA ALA A 658 -1.67 22.36 -28.41
C ALA A 658 -3.01 22.75 -27.76
N LEU A 659 -4.13 22.59 -28.47
CA LEU A 659 -5.47 22.84 -27.92
C LEU A 659 -5.77 21.93 -26.74
N GLU A 660 -5.58 20.62 -26.90
CA GLU A 660 -5.85 19.65 -25.84
C GLU A 660 -4.87 19.76 -24.69
N ALA A 661 -3.58 19.96 -24.96
CA ALA A 661 -2.58 20.18 -23.92
C ALA A 661 -2.90 21.43 -23.07
N TYR A 662 -3.31 22.53 -23.70
CA TYR A 662 -3.68 23.74 -22.97
C TYR A 662 -4.94 23.54 -22.13
N VAL A 663 -5.93 22.74 -22.54
CA VAL A 663 -7.16 22.54 -21.74
C VAL A 663 -7.14 21.31 -20.83
N SER A 664 -6.07 20.50 -20.90
CA SER A 664 -5.89 19.28 -20.13
C SER A 664 -5.97 19.53 -18.62
N VAL A 665 -6.37 18.50 -17.86
CA VAL A 665 -6.28 18.53 -16.40
C VAL A 665 -4.85 18.51 -15.87
N LEU A 666 -3.87 18.11 -16.69
CA LEU A 666 -2.43 18.12 -16.38
C LEU A 666 -1.73 19.40 -16.89
N ALA A 667 -2.48 20.33 -17.48
CA ALA A 667 -1.96 21.62 -17.92
C ALA A 667 -1.29 22.36 -16.75
N ASN A 668 -0.23 23.09 -17.06
CA ASN A 668 0.56 23.85 -16.11
C ASN A 668 1.27 25.01 -16.82
N GLU A 669 1.81 25.93 -16.03
CA GLU A 669 2.40 27.17 -16.51
C GLU A 669 3.62 26.95 -17.44
N TYR A 670 4.29 25.80 -17.34
CA TYR A 670 5.40 25.44 -18.22
C TYR A 670 4.92 24.96 -19.60
N SER A 671 3.85 24.15 -19.65
CA SER A 671 3.29 23.66 -20.91
C SER A 671 2.42 24.69 -21.63
N ASP A 672 1.75 25.56 -20.87
CA ASP A 672 0.73 26.49 -21.38
C ASP A 672 1.29 27.51 -22.36
N GLY A 673 2.42 28.15 -22.02
CA GLY A 673 3.08 29.11 -22.90
C GLY A 673 3.54 28.50 -24.21
N GLN A 674 4.01 27.24 -24.17
CA GLN A 674 4.43 26.50 -25.36
C GLN A 674 3.23 26.18 -26.26
N ALA A 675 2.14 25.67 -25.70
CA ALA A 675 0.91 25.41 -26.44
C ALA A 675 0.39 26.66 -27.17
N LEU A 676 0.32 27.80 -26.47
CA LEU A 676 -0.13 29.07 -27.06
C LEU A 676 0.80 29.56 -28.18
N GLN A 677 2.12 29.48 -27.97
CA GLN A 677 3.09 29.88 -28.98
C GLN A 677 3.05 28.98 -30.22
N ALA A 678 2.85 27.67 -30.05
CA ALA A 678 2.62 26.75 -31.17
C ALA A 678 1.36 27.16 -31.97
N LEU A 679 0.23 27.38 -31.30
CA LEU A 679 -1.02 27.78 -31.95
C LEU A 679 -0.88 29.09 -32.71
N LYS A 680 -0.17 30.06 -32.15
CA LYS A 680 0.08 31.35 -32.80
C LYS A 680 0.88 31.20 -34.08
N LEU A 681 1.98 30.43 -34.04
CA LEU A 681 2.79 30.15 -35.22
C LEU A 681 2.01 29.36 -36.29
N LEU A 682 1.20 28.38 -35.88
CA LEU A 682 0.38 27.60 -36.80
C LEU A 682 -0.68 28.47 -37.47
N LYS A 683 -1.35 29.37 -36.71
CA LYS A 683 -2.28 30.34 -37.28
C LYS A 683 -1.62 31.22 -38.35
N ASP A 684 -0.44 31.75 -38.06
CA ASP A 684 0.17 32.77 -38.91
C ASP A 684 0.91 32.17 -40.13
N PHE A 685 1.41 30.92 -40.04
CA PHE A 685 2.29 30.34 -41.05
C PHE A 685 1.78 29.06 -41.72
N LEU A 686 0.83 28.31 -41.15
CA LEU A 686 0.36 27.05 -41.73
C LEU A 686 -0.28 27.20 -43.11
N PRO A 687 -1.18 28.19 -43.37
CA PRO A 687 -1.74 28.38 -44.70
C PRO A 687 -0.67 28.66 -45.77
N ALA A 688 0.30 29.53 -45.47
CA ALA A 688 1.40 29.84 -46.38
C ALA A 688 2.28 28.62 -46.64
N SER A 689 2.60 27.84 -45.61
CA SER A 689 3.36 26.58 -45.73
C SER A 689 2.67 25.57 -46.66
N TYR A 690 1.34 25.52 -46.63
CA TYR A 690 0.54 24.64 -47.49
C TYR A 690 0.45 25.15 -48.93
N HIS A 691 0.09 26.41 -49.14
CA HIS A 691 -0.14 26.95 -50.49
C HIS A 691 1.17 27.19 -51.26
N GLU A 692 2.18 27.75 -50.60
CA GLU A 692 3.45 28.17 -51.21
C GLU A 692 4.53 27.08 -51.11
N GLY A 693 4.47 26.21 -50.09
CA GLY A 693 5.42 25.12 -49.91
C GLY A 693 6.86 25.59 -49.74
N ALA A 694 7.80 24.92 -50.41
CA ALA A 694 9.22 25.28 -50.43
C ALA A 694 9.51 26.72 -50.90
N LYS A 695 8.58 27.37 -51.62
CA LYS A 695 8.71 28.79 -52.03
C LYS A 695 8.68 29.74 -50.83
N ASN A 696 8.10 29.30 -49.70
CA ASN A 696 8.09 30.04 -48.44
C ASN A 696 8.76 29.21 -47.33
N PRO A 697 10.10 29.13 -47.34
CA PRO A 697 10.84 28.31 -46.39
C PRO A 697 10.67 28.82 -44.94
N VAL A 698 10.39 30.11 -44.76
CA VAL A 698 10.11 30.69 -43.44
C VAL A 698 8.84 30.08 -42.86
N ALA A 699 7.75 30.02 -43.64
CA ALA A 699 6.51 29.42 -43.18
C ALA A 699 6.69 27.93 -42.85
N ARG A 700 7.37 27.17 -43.73
CA ARG A 700 7.69 25.75 -43.51
C ARG A 700 8.47 25.52 -42.22
N GLU A 701 9.51 26.32 -41.97
CA GLU A 701 10.31 26.24 -40.74
C GLU A 701 9.49 26.58 -39.49
N ARG A 702 8.64 27.61 -39.54
CA ARG A 702 7.82 28.01 -38.38
C ARG A 702 6.80 26.95 -38.03
N VAL A 703 6.16 26.33 -39.02
CA VAL A 703 5.22 25.21 -38.81
C VAL A 703 5.94 24.00 -38.21
N HIS A 704 7.13 23.67 -38.69
CA HIS A 704 7.90 22.54 -38.15
C HIS A 704 8.27 22.73 -36.69
N ASN A 705 8.78 23.92 -36.33
CA ASN A 705 9.07 24.26 -34.95
C ASN A 705 7.80 24.30 -34.08
N ALA A 706 6.70 24.84 -34.59
CA ALA A 706 5.44 24.91 -33.85
C ALA A 706 4.90 23.52 -33.51
N ALA A 707 5.04 22.55 -34.41
CA ALA A 707 4.68 21.16 -34.15
C ALA A 707 5.50 20.54 -33.01
N THR A 708 6.82 20.74 -33.00
CA THR A 708 7.67 20.29 -31.88
C THR A 708 7.34 21.01 -30.58
N ILE A 709 7.04 22.31 -30.62
CA ILE A 709 6.63 23.09 -29.44
C ILE A 709 5.31 22.56 -28.86
N ALA A 710 4.35 22.18 -29.72
CA ALA A 710 3.15 21.47 -29.27
C ALA A 710 3.52 20.13 -28.61
N GLY A 711 4.49 19.40 -29.19
CA GLY A 711 5.16 18.23 -28.60
C GLY A 711 5.63 18.46 -27.18
N ILE A 712 6.37 19.53 -26.92
CA ILE A 712 6.84 19.91 -25.58
C ILE A 712 5.67 20.10 -24.59
N ALA A 713 4.55 20.68 -25.06
CA ALA A 713 3.37 20.88 -24.24
C ALA A 713 2.68 19.53 -23.90
N PHE A 714 2.27 18.76 -24.90
CA PHE A 714 1.52 17.52 -24.66
C PHE A 714 2.40 16.38 -24.13
N ALA A 715 3.73 16.45 -24.31
CA ALA A 715 4.65 15.55 -23.63
C ALA A 715 4.46 15.60 -22.12
N ASN A 716 3.99 16.71 -21.55
CA ASN A 716 3.86 16.92 -20.10
C ASN A 716 2.39 17.07 -19.65
N ALA A 717 1.57 17.74 -20.46
CA ALA A 717 0.14 17.93 -20.19
C ALA A 717 -0.75 16.81 -20.76
N PHE A 718 -0.17 15.87 -21.52
CA PHE A 718 -0.88 14.81 -22.24
C PHE A 718 -1.92 15.38 -23.23
N LEU A 719 -2.63 14.47 -23.89
CA LEU A 719 -3.66 14.77 -24.88
C LEU A 719 -5.04 14.46 -24.31
N GLY A 720 -6.09 14.76 -25.06
CA GLY A 720 -7.48 14.57 -24.63
C GLY A 720 -8.22 13.53 -25.47
N VAL A 721 -9.56 13.62 -25.42
CA VAL A 721 -10.45 12.66 -26.07
C VAL A 721 -10.46 12.76 -27.60
N CYS A 722 -9.97 13.87 -28.19
CA CYS A 722 -9.82 13.95 -29.65
C CYS A 722 -8.87 12.87 -30.14
N HIS A 723 -7.69 12.76 -29.52
CA HIS A 723 -6.71 11.72 -29.84
C HIS A 723 -7.23 10.33 -29.54
N SER A 724 -7.89 10.13 -28.41
CA SER A 724 -8.47 8.84 -28.05
C SER A 724 -9.44 8.32 -29.11
N MET A 725 -10.33 9.18 -29.63
CA MET A 725 -11.24 8.80 -30.72
C MET A 725 -10.49 8.68 -32.07
N ALA A 726 -9.56 9.59 -32.37
CA ALA A 726 -8.81 9.59 -33.61
C ALA A 726 -7.93 8.34 -33.78
N HIS A 727 -7.33 7.82 -32.72
CA HIS A 727 -6.59 6.56 -32.75
C HIS A 727 -7.46 5.41 -33.25
N LYS A 728 -8.69 5.29 -32.73
CA LYS A 728 -9.58 4.18 -33.06
C LYS A 728 -10.19 4.36 -34.46
N LEU A 729 -10.58 5.58 -34.82
CA LEU A 729 -11.06 5.91 -36.17
C LEU A 729 -9.99 5.67 -37.25
N GLY A 730 -8.75 6.09 -36.98
CA GLY A 730 -7.63 5.86 -37.89
C GLY A 730 -7.26 4.39 -38.01
N SER A 731 -7.38 3.61 -36.92
CA SER A 731 -7.13 2.17 -36.95
C SER A 731 -8.18 1.40 -37.75
N GLU A 732 -9.46 1.69 -37.55
CA GLU A 732 -10.56 0.95 -38.17
C GLU A 732 -10.79 1.34 -39.64
N PHE A 733 -10.66 2.63 -39.96
CA PHE A 733 -10.99 3.14 -41.30
C PHE A 733 -9.78 3.66 -42.09
N HIS A 734 -8.57 3.47 -41.57
CA HIS A 734 -7.31 3.92 -42.20
C HIS A 734 -7.29 5.43 -42.53
N ILE A 735 -8.01 6.24 -41.75
CA ILE A 735 -7.96 7.70 -41.85
C ILE A 735 -6.62 8.17 -41.27
N PRO A 736 -5.85 9.01 -41.99
CA PRO A 736 -4.62 9.60 -41.45
C PRO A 736 -4.88 10.35 -40.13
N HIS A 737 -3.96 10.23 -39.18
CA HIS A 737 -4.14 10.74 -37.81
C HIS A 737 -4.56 12.21 -37.73
N GLY A 738 -3.81 13.11 -38.37
CA GLY A 738 -4.12 14.53 -38.39
C GLY A 738 -5.44 14.89 -39.09
N LEU A 739 -5.88 14.07 -40.05
CA LEU A 739 -7.20 14.22 -40.67
C LEU A 739 -8.32 13.82 -39.69
N ALA A 740 -8.17 12.71 -38.98
CA ALA A 740 -9.13 12.29 -37.95
C ALA A 740 -9.25 13.35 -36.83
N ASN A 741 -8.13 13.89 -36.35
CA ASN A 741 -8.11 14.97 -35.37
C ASN A 741 -8.84 16.23 -35.88
N ALA A 742 -8.57 16.65 -37.12
CA ALA A 742 -9.23 17.81 -37.72
C ALA A 742 -10.76 17.66 -37.86
N LEU A 743 -11.24 16.44 -38.06
CA LEU A 743 -12.67 16.13 -38.18
C LEU A 743 -13.40 16.12 -36.83
N LEU A 744 -12.67 15.90 -35.72
CA LEU A 744 -13.24 15.78 -34.38
C LEU A 744 -13.13 17.06 -33.54
N ILE A 745 -12.02 17.79 -33.66
CA ILE A 745 -11.62 18.82 -32.69
C ILE A 745 -12.67 19.91 -32.48
N CYS A 746 -13.35 20.37 -33.53
CA CYS A 746 -14.41 21.37 -33.41
C CYS A 746 -15.59 20.88 -32.54
N ASN A 747 -15.93 19.60 -32.60
CA ASN A 747 -16.98 19.00 -31.76
C ASN A 747 -16.46 18.70 -30.34
N VAL A 748 -15.20 18.28 -30.20
CA VAL A 748 -14.55 18.07 -28.90
C VAL A 748 -14.45 19.38 -28.10
N ILE A 749 -14.11 20.50 -28.74
CA ILE A 749 -14.12 21.83 -28.09
C ILE A 749 -15.52 22.14 -27.56
N ARG A 750 -16.58 21.95 -28.36
CA ARG A 750 -17.97 22.19 -27.92
C ARG A 750 -18.37 21.30 -26.74
N TYR A 751 -17.89 20.06 -26.72
CA TYR A 751 -18.14 19.09 -25.66
C TYR A 751 -17.45 19.45 -24.34
N ASN A 752 -16.17 19.81 -24.42
CA ASN A 752 -15.35 20.18 -23.27
C ASN A 752 -15.67 21.60 -22.75
N ALA A 753 -16.09 22.53 -23.62
CA ALA A 753 -16.39 23.93 -23.27
C ALA A 753 -17.74 24.10 -22.54
N ASN A 754 -17.99 23.22 -21.57
CA ASN A 754 -19.14 23.22 -20.68
C ASN A 754 -18.67 23.30 -19.23
N ASP A 755 -19.15 24.31 -18.48
CA ASP A 755 -18.83 24.49 -17.07
C ASP A 755 -19.66 23.60 -16.13
N ASN A 756 -20.67 22.92 -16.65
CA ASN A 756 -21.50 21.96 -15.92
C ASN A 756 -21.51 20.58 -16.62
N PRO A 757 -20.34 19.94 -16.79
CA PRO A 757 -20.25 18.66 -17.47
C PRO A 757 -20.90 17.54 -16.64
N THR A 758 -21.30 16.46 -17.30
CA THR A 758 -21.84 15.25 -16.66
C THR A 758 -20.85 14.60 -15.67
N LYS A 759 -19.56 14.71 -15.97
CA LYS A 759 -18.44 14.20 -15.17
C LYS A 759 -17.23 15.12 -15.28
N GLN A 760 -16.35 15.05 -14.30
CA GLN A 760 -15.08 15.77 -14.24
C GLN A 760 -13.97 14.76 -13.93
N THR A 761 -12.81 14.94 -14.56
CA THR A 761 -11.63 14.15 -14.24
C THR A 761 -11.12 14.51 -12.84
N ALA A 762 -10.94 13.49 -12.00
CA ALA A 762 -10.52 13.67 -10.62
C ALA A 762 -9.01 13.92 -10.53
N PHE A 763 -8.60 15.19 -10.55
CA PHE A 763 -7.20 15.59 -10.45
C PHE A 763 -7.05 16.80 -9.52
N SER A 764 -6.14 16.74 -8.55
CA SER A 764 -6.19 17.65 -7.38
C SER A 764 -5.89 19.12 -7.69
N GLN A 765 -5.12 19.43 -8.74
CA GLN A 765 -4.94 20.82 -9.21
C GLN A 765 -6.14 21.32 -10.02
N TYR A 766 -6.94 20.42 -10.61
CA TYR A 766 -8.08 20.78 -11.44
C TYR A 766 -9.31 21.02 -10.54
N ASP A 767 -9.36 22.23 -9.99
CA ASP A 767 -10.30 22.62 -8.94
C ASP A 767 -11.80 22.54 -9.34
N ARG A 768 -12.13 22.89 -10.59
CA ARG A 768 -13.46 22.87 -11.21
C ARG A 768 -13.31 22.88 -12.73
N PRO A 769 -14.37 22.70 -13.52
CA PRO A 769 -14.30 22.82 -14.97
C PRO A 769 -13.82 24.22 -15.38
N GLN A 770 -12.73 24.29 -16.14
CA GLN A 770 -12.15 25.53 -16.66
C GLN A 770 -12.03 25.53 -18.18
N ALA A 771 -12.29 24.40 -18.85
CA ALA A 771 -12.07 24.25 -20.29
C ALA A 771 -12.76 25.34 -21.13
N ARG A 772 -13.97 25.76 -20.77
CA ARG A 772 -14.68 26.87 -21.44
C ARG A 772 -13.88 28.18 -21.38
N ARG A 773 -13.36 28.53 -20.20
CA ARG A 773 -12.51 29.71 -20.02
C ARG A 773 -11.19 29.56 -20.77
N ARG A 774 -10.54 28.40 -20.65
CA ARG A 774 -9.24 28.12 -21.25
C ARG A 774 -9.27 28.13 -22.79
N TYR A 775 -10.34 27.65 -23.42
CA TYR A 775 -10.52 27.84 -24.87
C TYR A 775 -10.73 29.30 -25.28
N ALA A 776 -11.38 30.12 -24.44
CA ALA A 776 -11.51 31.55 -24.72
C ALA A 776 -10.18 32.30 -24.60
N GLU A 777 -9.34 31.94 -23.64
CA GLU A 777 -7.96 32.47 -23.50
C GLU A 777 -7.12 32.19 -24.76
N ILE A 778 -7.26 31.00 -25.36
CA ILE A 778 -6.64 30.68 -26.64
C ILE A 778 -7.12 31.64 -27.73
N ALA A 779 -8.43 31.86 -27.85
CA ALA A 779 -8.99 32.75 -28.86
C ALA A 779 -8.48 34.20 -28.73
N GLU A 780 -8.34 34.68 -27.49
CA GLU A 780 -7.74 35.99 -27.17
C GLU A 780 -6.27 36.04 -27.57
N HIS A 781 -5.48 35.01 -27.21
CA HIS A 781 -4.05 34.95 -27.53
C HIS A 781 -3.79 34.99 -29.04
N LEU A 782 -4.67 34.37 -29.82
CA LEU A 782 -4.59 34.32 -31.28
C LEU A 782 -5.09 35.61 -31.96
N GLY A 783 -5.61 36.58 -31.20
CA GLY A 783 -6.14 37.84 -31.72
C GLY A 783 -7.43 37.67 -32.52
N LEU A 784 -8.23 36.64 -32.22
CA LEU A 784 -9.49 36.36 -32.92
C LEU A 784 -10.66 37.19 -32.38
N THR A 785 -10.50 37.82 -31.22
CA THR A 785 -11.59 38.37 -30.41
C THR A 785 -11.44 39.87 -30.17
N ALA A 786 -12.54 40.52 -29.81
CA ALA A 786 -12.57 41.89 -29.31
C ALA A 786 -12.70 41.89 -27.78
N SER A 787 -12.29 42.98 -27.13
CA SER A 787 -12.29 43.12 -25.67
C SER A 787 -13.64 42.83 -25.01
N GLU A 788 -14.74 43.18 -25.69
CA GLU A 788 -16.12 43.08 -25.22
C GLU A 788 -16.80 41.73 -25.51
N ASP A 789 -16.12 40.80 -26.19
CA ASP A 789 -16.70 39.49 -26.49
C ASP A 789 -16.96 38.68 -25.22
N ARG A 790 -18.17 38.10 -25.12
CA ARG A 790 -18.48 37.09 -24.10
C ARG A 790 -17.69 35.80 -24.35
N THR A 791 -17.35 35.04 -23.31
CA THR A 791 -16.62 33.75 -23.40
C THR A 791 -17.19 32.81 -24.47
N ALA A 792 -18.52 32.73 -24.58
CA ALA A 792 -19.18 31.91 -25.60
C ALA A 792 -18.85 32.36 -27.04
N ALA A 793 -18.85 33.67 -27.30
CA ALA A 793 -18.53 34.23 -28.60
C ALA A 793 -17.05 34.01 -28.94
N LYS A 794 -16.15 34.10 -27.94
CA LYS A 794 -14.72 33.80 -28.11
C LYS A 794 -14.49 32.36 -28.59
N ILE A 795 -15.22 31.39 -28.02
CA ILE A 795 -15.18 29.99 -28.44
C ILE A 795 -15.74 29.82 -29.86
N GLU A 796 -16.86 30.44 -30.21
CA GLU A 796 -17.40 30.37 -31.58
C GLU A 796 -16.44 31.00 -32.60
N LYS A 797 -15.72 32.06 -32.26
CA LYS A 797 -14.68 32.64 -33.12
C LYS A 797 -13.46 31.73 -33.27
N LEU A 798 -13.06 31.01 -32.21
CA LEU A 798 -12.03 29.98 -32.29
C LEU A 798 -12.47 28.84 -33.24
N LEU A 799 -13.71 28.37 -33.10
CA LEU A 799 -14.29 27.34 -33.97
C LEU A 799 -14.39 27.82 -35.42
N ALA A 800 -14.76 29.08 -35.65
CA ALA A 800 -14.80 29.66 -36.99
C ALA A 800 -13.42 29.71 -37.64
N TRP A 801 -12.38 30.11 -36.91
CA TRP A 801 -11.00 30.06 -37.39
C TRP A 801 -10.55 28.64 -37.73
N LEU A 802 -10.91 27.64 -36.92
CA LEU A 802 -10.59 26.24 -37.20
C LEU A 802 -11.27 25.75 -38.49
N GLU A 803 -12.55 26.05 -38.71
CA GLU A 803 -13.24 25.67 -39.95
C GLU A 803 -12.69 26.39 -41.17
N GLU A 804 -12.33 27.68 -41.04
CA GLU A 804 -11.67 28.43 -42.12
C GLU A 804 -10.31 27.83 -42.46
N LEU A 805 -9.49 27.53 -41.44
CA LEU A 805 -8.19 26.90 -41.61
C LEU A 805 -8.33 25.52 -42.28
N LYS A 806 -9.25 24.68 -41.81
CA LYS A 806 -9.56 23.38 -42.44
C LYS A 806 -9.95 23.53 -43.91
N SER A 807 -10.79 24.51 -44.23
CA SER A 807 -11.21 24.78 -45.61
C SER A 807 -10.05 25.21 -46.50
N GLN A 808 -9.19 26.14 -46.04
CA GLN A 808 -8.01 26.59 -46.78
C GLN A 808 -7.02 25.45 -47.07
N LEU A 809 -6.94 24.47 -46.16
CA LEU A 809 -6.07 23.30 -46.27
C LEU A 809 -6.70 22.12 -47.03
N GLY A 810 -7.93 22.27 -47.53
CA GLY A 810 -8.63 21.23 -48.30
C GLY A 810 -9.08 20.04 -47.46
N ILE A 811 -9.39 20.25 -46.18
CA ILE A 811 -9.91 19.21 -45.28
C ILE A 811 -11.42 19.05 -45.51
N PRO A 812 -11.93 17.81 -45.66
CA PRO A 812 -13.37 17.55 -45.76
C PRO A 812 -14.12 18.02 -44.52
N VAL A 813 -15.42 18.33 -44.66
CA VAL A 813 -16.20 18.87 -43.54
C VAL A 813 -16.71 17.79 -42.58
N SER A 814 -16.64 16.52 -42.98
CA SER A 814 -17.14 15.38 -42.20
C SER A 814 -16.38 14.08 -42.50
N ILE A 815 -16.53 13.08 -41.63
CA ILE A 815 -15.94 11.75 -41.84
C ILE A 815 -16.62 11.05 -43.04
N HIS A 816 -17.92 11.27 -43.28
CA HIS A 816 -18.60 10.70 -44.43
C HIS A 816 -17.97 11.14 -45.77
N GLU A 817 -17.49 12.38 -45.87
CA GLU A 817 -16.82 12.91 -47.07
C GLU A 817 -15.43 12.31 -47.33
N THR A 818 -14.86 11.55 -46.40
CA THR A 818 -13.60 10.82 -46.64
C THR A 818 -13.82 9.50 -47.40
N GLY A 819 -15.07 9.16 -47.75
CA GLY A 819 -15.44 7.96 -48.50
C GLY A 819 -15.86 6.77 -47.64
N ILE A 820 -15.97 6.94 -46.32
CA ILE A 820 -16.41 5.89 -45.39
C ILE A 820 -17.92 5.69 -45.51
N GLN A 821 -18.33 4.43 -45.69
CA GLN A 821 -19.74 4.09 -45.82
C GLN A 821 -20.45 4.16 -44.46
N GLU A 822 -21.66 4.73 -44.47
CA GLU A 822 -22.48 4.89 -43.25
C GLU A 822 -22.76 3.55 -42.56
N ALA A 823 -23.04 2.50 -43.32
CA ALA A 823 -23.31 1.17 -42.77
C ALA A 823 -22.11 0.62 -41.98
N ASP A 824 -20.90 0.77 -42.50
CA ASP A 824 -19.67 0.30 -41.85
C ASP A 824 -19.37 1.12 -40.60
N PHE A 825 -19.56 2.44 -40.66
CA PHE A 825 -19.39 3.33 -39.52
C PHE A 825 -20.34 2.99 -38.37
N LEU A 826 -21.65 2.88 -38.66
CA LEU A 826 -22.67 2.57 -37.67
C LEU A 826 -22.49 1.18 -37.05
N ALA A 827 -21.94 0.22 -37.80
CA ALA A 827 -21.66 -1.12 -37.29
C ALA A 827 -20.53 -1.15 -36.25
N LYS A 828 -19.59 -0.20 -36.31
CA LYS A 828 -18.37 -0.19 -35.48
C LYS A 828 -18.39 0.86 -34.36
N ILE A 829 -19.25 1.88 -34.46
CA ILE A 829 -19.22 3.05 -33.59
C ILE A 829 -19.29 2.75 -32.09
N ASP A 830 -20.08 1.76 -31.68
CA ASP A 830 -20.21 1.39 -30.27
C ASP A 830 -18.88 0.85 -29.71
N LYS A 831 -18.21 0.00 -30.48
CA LYS A 831 -16.91 -0.57 -30.12
C LYS A 831 -15.82 0.51 -30.10
N LEU A 832 -15.81 1.40 -31.09
CA LEU A 832 -14.87 2.51 -31.16
C LEU A 832 -15.03 3.48 -29.97
N ALA A 833 -16.25 3.71 -29.51
CA ALA A 833 -16.52 4.59 -28.37
C ALA A 833 -16.02 3.99 -27.05
N GLU A 834 -16.19 2.67 -26.87
CA GLU A 834 -15.64 1.93 -25.73
C GLU A 834 -14.10 1.93 -25.76
N ASP A 835 -13.50 1.62 -26.90
CA ASP A 835 -12.04 1.58 -27.04
C ASP A 835 -11.39 2.97 -26.90
N ALA A 836 -12.07 4.02 -27.33
CA ALA A 836 -11.63 5.40 -27.12
C ALA A 836 -11.73 5.80 -25.64
N PHE A 837 -12.76 5.37 -24.93
CA PHE A 837 -12.85 5.57 -23.49
C PHE A 837 -11.69 4.89 -22.75
N ASP A 838 -11.30 3.69 -23.19
CA ASP A 838 -10.20 2.90 -22.64
C ASP A 838 -8.80 3.29 -23.16
N ASP A 839 -8.70 4.41 -23.88
CA ASP A 839 -7.45 4.94 -24.39
C ASP A 839 -6.72 5.82 -23.35
N GLN A 840 -5.38 5.76 -23.33
CA GLN A 840 -4.56 6.46 -22.34
C GLN A 840 -4.69 8.00 -22.39
N CYS A 841 -5.06 8.58 -23.55
CA CYS A 841 -5.25 10.02 -23.68
C CYS A 841 -6.53 10.50 -22.97
N THR A 842 -7.57 9.66 -22.82
CA THR A 842 -8.85 10.05 -22.21
C THR A 842 -8.69 10.53 -20.77
N GLY A 843 -7.76 9.94 -20.03
CA GLY A 843 -7.54 10.23 -18.60
C GLY A 843 -7.09 11.66 -18.29
N ALA A 844 -6.59 12.41 -19.27
CA ALA A 844 -6.16 13.80 -19.09
C ALA A 844 -7.21 14.82 -19.58
N ASN A 845 -8.29 14.39 -20.23
CA ASN A 845 -9.33 15.28 -20.72
C ASN A 845 -10.10 15.94 -19.55
N PRO A 846 -10.44 17.25 -19.61
CA PRO A 846 -11.13 17.95 -18.52
C PRO A 846 -12.51 17.38 -18.16
N ARG A 847 -13.25 16.91 -19.17
CA ARG A 847 -14.52 16.20 -19.00
C ARG A 847 -14.25 14.71 -19.15
N TYR A 848 -14.31 13.97 -18.04
CA TYR A 848 -14.14 12.51 -18.11
C TYR A 848 -15.34 11.91 -18.85
N PRO A 849 -15.17 11.37 -20.07
CA PRO A 849 -16.30 11.16 -20.94
C PRO A 849 -17.13 9.94 -20.56
N LEU A 850 -18.42 9.95 -20.90
CA LEU A 850 -19.21 8.74 -20.99
C LEU A 850 -19.06 8.12 -22.39
N ILE A 851 -19.09 6.79 -22.48
CA ILE A 851 -19.05 6.08 -23.78
C ILE A 851 -20.16 6.59 -24.72
N SER A 852 -21.37 6.84 -24.18
CA SER A 852 -22.49 7.40 -24.94
C SER A 852 -22.22 8.81 -25.50
N GLU A 853 -21.41 9.61 -24.80
CA GLU A 853 -21.04 10.95 -25.24
C GLU A 853 -19.98 10.89 -26.34
N LEU A 854 -18.98 10.00 -26.23
CA LEU A 854 -17.99 9.76 -27.30
C LEU A 854 -18.66 9.24 -28.57
N LYS A 855 -19.59 8.30 -28.44
CA LYS A 855 -20.43 7.82 -29.55
C LYS A 855 -21.14 8.97 -30.24
N GLN A 856 -21.79 9.84 -29.48
CA GLN A 856 -22.50 10.99 -30.04
C GLN A 856 -21.55 11.96 -30.77
N LEU A 857 -20.36 12.22 -30.21
CA LEU A 857 -19.36 13.09 -30.83
C LEU A 857 -18.88 12.54 -32.18
N MET A 858 -18.57 11.25 -32.23
CA MET A 858 -18.15 10.61 -33.48
C MET A 858 -19.30 10.57 -34.50
N MET A 859 -20.54 10.32 -34.07
CA MET A 859 -21.72 10.41 -34.92
C MET A 859 -21.90 11.82 -35.49
N ASP A 860 -21.85 12.86 -34.67
CA ASP A 860 -22.00 14.23 -35.15
C ASP A 860 -20.87 14.62 -36.10
N SER A 861 -19.65 14.17 -35.84
CA SER A 861 -18.50 14.39 -36.73
C SER A 861 -18.62 13.61 -38.05
N PHE A 862 -19.29 12.45 -38.04
CA PHE A 862 -19.57 11.67 -39.26
C PHE A 862 -20.50 12.39 -40.22
N TYR A 863 -21.58 12.99 -39.70
CA TYR A 863 -22.56 13.70 -40.52
C TYR A 863 -22.28 15.21 -40.67
N GLY A 864 -21.15 15.72 -40.17
CA GLY A 864 -20.82 17.16 -40.22
C GLY A 864 -21.75 18.02 -39.34
N ARG A 865 -22.36 17.45 -38.29
CA ARG A 865 -23.20 18.16 -37.33
C ARG A 865 -22.38 18.77 -36.22
N LYS A 866 -22.88 19.87 -35.66
CA LYS A 866 -22.35 20.47 -34.43
C LYS A 866 -22.87 19.69 -33.22
N PHE A 867 -21.96 19.25 -32.36
CA PHE A 867 -22.33 18.63 -31.09
C PHE A 867 -23.18 19.60 -30.25
N THR A 868 -24.31 19.11 -29.75
CA THR A 868 -25.16 19.82 -28.79
C THR A 868 -25.60 18.85 -27.69
N GLU A 869 -25.53 19.30 -26.44
CA GLU A 869 -25.81 18.45 -25.28
C GLU A 869 -27.26 17.93 -25.23
N TYR A 870 -28.19 18.64 -25.89
CA TYR A 870 -29.60 18.28 -26.00
C TYR A 870 -29.89 17.05 -26.90
N ALA A 871 -28.97 16.64 -27.78
CA ALA A 871 -29.19 15.48 -28.67
C ALA A 871 -29.19 14.15 -27.90
N ILE A 872 -28.37 14.04 -26.85
CA ILE A 872 -28.20 12.83 -26.03
C ILE A 872 -29.45 12.54 -25.19
N SER A 873 -30.13 13.58 -24.70
CA SER A 873 -31.33 13.44 -23.86
C SER A 873 -32.56 12.94 -24.64
N GLN A 874 -32.64 13.20 -25.94
CA GLN A 874 -33.74 12.74 -26.80
C GLN A 874 -33.64 11.25 -27.17
N GLU A 875 -32.44 10.71 -27.38
CA GLU A 875 -32.26 9.27 -27.65
C GLU A 875 -32.50 8.42 -26.40
N ALA A 876 -32.03 8.87 -25.22
CA ALA A 876 -32.36 8.23 -23.94
C ALA A 876 -33.88 8.23 -23.68
N GLY A 877 -34.58 9.32 -24.02
CA GLY A 877 -36.04 9.40 -23.96
C GLY A 877 -36.77 8.49 -24.95
N LYS A 878 -36.20 8.26 -26.15
CA LYS A 878 -36.76 7.32 -27.15
C LYS A 878 -36.55 5.85 -26.76
N SER A 879 -35.41 5.51 -26.15
CA SER A 879 -35.13 4.17 -25.59
C SER A 879 -36.12 3.80 -24.48
N ASN A 880 -36.34 4.70 -23.51
CA ASN A 880 -37.31 4.49 -22.43
C ASN A 880 -38.77 4.39 -22.94
N ARG A 881 -39.13 5.10 -24.01
CA ARG A 881 -40.46 4.97 -24.65
C ARG A 881 -40.65 3.66 -25.43
N LYS A 882 -39.58 3.02 -25.90
CA LYS A 882 -39.64 1.67 -26.51
C LYS A 882 -39.81 0.58 -25.46
N ASN A 883 -39.17 0.71 -24.29
CA ASN A 883 -39.34 -0.24 -23.18
C ASN A 883 -40.72 -0.13 -22.51
N ASN A 884 -41.29 1.07 -22.39
CA ASN A 884 -42.66 1.25 -21.87
C ASN A 884 -43.79 0.85 -22.85
N LYS A 885 -43.47 0.50 -24.11
CA LYS A 885 -44.43 -0.07 -25.06
C LYS A 885 -44.39 -1.61 -25.12
N LYS A 886 -43.51 -2.24 -24.33
CA LYS A 886 -43.39 -3.70 -24.17
C LYS A 886 -43.74 -4.18 -22.75
N GLN A 887 -44.39 -3.34 -21.93
CA GLN A 887 -45.03 -3.74 -20.68
C GLN A 887 -46.55 -3.63 -20.82
#